data_AF-A0A3C1L3J8-F1
#
_entry.id   AF-A0A3C1L3J8-F1
#
_cell.length_a   1.000
_cell.length_b   1.000
_cell.length_c   1.000
_cell.angle_alpha   90.00
_cell.angle_beta   90.00
_cell.angle_gamma   90.00
#
_symmetry.space_group_name_H-M   'P 1'
#
loop_
_entity.id
_entity.type
_entity.pdbx_description
1 polymer ?
#
loop_
_entity_poly.entity_id
_entity_poly.type
_entity_poly.pdbx_seq_one_letter_code
_entity_poly.pdbx_strand_id
1 'polypeptide(L)'
;METGGPPMKLKLCSAIGIIALVAPGVVPMAVPAASAVSCAVVERLSPGSVHPGVVCLEQRLIELGYSGISGPDTNYDIGSAAAVMDFQSARGLYADGIVTSVTGRQLGLRGALAPAGAARVTVIGDSTSAAMRWYDEANNNSARYDVMADTYDLLWSVESCRRLVATSCTGRSDPGSGLKWTPVSVLPLMQSTLRGRLGEALVIMAGYDDVSIESAIEQIMAEATAQGVAKVFWLNYRYGGNGYPYSRYYAAHNAALEAAKVRFPNLVVLDWHGYSMSQSPATQADWFSSDQIHITSSGAFALAHYIRGRVDAEHVERCVASRAQTGALDGATGSPAAAVVAEADAGFVGMQPVRVLDTRVAGLGGSGGMMRAGGTVRVDLAGRLPAGASAAALNVTAVAPCGSGYLTVFSCGTRPDTSNVNFAAGRTTAALAIASVTDSAVCIFSFSKVDVVVDLIGAFAPGGALFHPLGPVRWVDTRGAAAVFATKGPIATGQGIDVPIAGRAGVPVDASAVWINLTATGSRVDTVWQAYPGPCSAPPLSSTVNVLANRSAATSSLVQLGANGGICVQAYQGGGEAIVDVSGWFGGSLPGGLALRSSAPTRVLDTRSAPMPAAQAVVALPAATVGVFNITAVTAGGTGYVSATPCGSAQVSSLLNTSPGETFANLGTVAPGAGGTVCFSPSVAAHLVVDQLGSFVATTVA
;
A
#
# COMPACT_ATOMS: atom_id res chain seq x y z
N MET A 1 -30.55 -36.53 68.72
CA MET A 1 -29.80 -36.06 67.54
C MET A 1 -30.59 -36.50 66.31
N GLU A 2 -31.60 -35.79 65.78
CA GLU A 2 -31.85 -34.33 65.72
C GLU A 2 -30.67 -33.55 65.13
N THR A 3 -30.77 -32.74 64.05
CA THR A 3 -31.90 -32.27 63.17
C THR A 3 -31.44 -32.22 61.68
N GLY A 4 -32.21 -31.85 60.62
CA GLY A 4 -33.60 -31.36 60.53
C GLY A 4 -34.24 -31.16 59.12
N GLY A 5 -33.48 -30.90 58.03
CA GLY A 5 -34.00 -30.59 56.66
C GLY A 5 -33.82 -29.11 56.24
N PRO A 6 -34.43 -28.58 55.15
CA PRO A 6 -35.09 -29.21 53.97
C PRO A 6 -34.60 -28.63 52.59
N PRO A 7 -35.07 -29.11 51.41
CA PRO A 7 -34.70 -28.57 50.10
C PRO A 7 -35.66 -27.47 49.58
N MET A 8 -35.18 -26.46 48.82
CA MET A 8 -36.07 -25.44 48.23
C MET A 8 -35.65 -24.81 46.89
N LYS A 9 -36.46 -25.11 45.86
CA LYS A 9 -36.94 -24.27 44.75
C LYS A 9 -35.96 -23.49 43.85
N LEU A 10 -35.95 -23.90 42.58
CA LEU A 10 -35.75 -23.03 41.42
C LEU A 10 -36.59 -21.74 41.54
N LYS A 11 -35.96 -20.57 41.32
CA LYS A 11 -36.67 -19.31 41.08
C LYS A 11 -36.21 -18.70 39.76
N LEU A 12 -37.16 -18.52 38.87
CA LEU A 12 -37.05 -17.73 37.66
C LEU A 12 -36.98 -16.24 38.06
N CYS A 13 -35.95 -15.51 37.63
CA CYS A 13 -35.88 -14.05 37.77
C CYS A 13 -35.59 -13.41 36.41
N SER A 14 -36.38 -12.37 36.12
CA SER A 14 -36.57 -11.68 34.86
C SER A 14 -35.31 -11.30 34.08
N ALA A 15 -35.44 -11.35 32.75
CA ALA A 15 -34.56 -10.63 31.84
C ALA A 15 -34.63 -9.12 32.11
N ILE A 16 -33.50 -8.53 32.50
CA ILE A 16 -33.28 -7.09 32.37
C ILE A 16 -32.60 -6.90 31.01
N GLY A 17 -33.24 -6.13 30.12
CA GLY A 17 -32.67 -5.81 28.82
C GLY A 17 -31.45 -4.92 28.99
N ILE A 18 -30.25 -5.48 28.80
CA ILE A 18 -29.05 -4.67 28.59
C ILE A 18 -29.15 -4.09 27.18
N ILE A 19 -29.52 -2.82 27.09
CA ILE A 19 -29.28 -2.02 25.90
C ILE A 19 -27.75 -1.92 25.76
N ALA A 20 -27.19 -2.72 24.86
CA ALA A 20 -25.81 -2.52 24.43
C ALA A 20 -25.75 -1.20 23.66
N LEU A 21 -25.33 -0.11 24.32
CA LEU A 21 -24.84 1.07 23.62
C LEU A 21 -23.64 0.62 22.79
N VAL A 22 -23.85 0.47 21.49
CA VAL A 22 -22.76 0.30 20.53
C VAL A 22 -21.95 1.58 20.55
N ALA A 23 -20.73 1.50 21.09
CA ALA A 23 -19.78 2.61 21.02
C ALA A 23 -19.56 2.98 19.53
N PRO A 24 -19.50 4.27 19.17
CA PRO A 24 -19.25 4.68 17.79
C PRO A 24 -17.92 4.11 17.31
N GLY A 25 -17.96 3.39 16.18
CA GLY A 25 -16.79 2.71 15.64
C GLY A 25 -15.74 3.71 15.15
N VAL A 26 -14.56 3.69 15.77
CA VAL A 26 -13.41 4.54 15.43
C VAL A 26 -12.94 4.25 14.01
N VAL A 27 -12.87 5.29 13.18
CA VAL A 27 -12.35 5.24 11.81
C VAL A 27 -10.81 5.27 11.86
N PRO A 28 -10.10 4.27 11.31
CA PRO A 28 -8.65 4.33 11.21
C PRO A 28 -8.24 5.26 10.07
N MET A 29 -7.61 6.35 10.47
CA MET A 29 -7.01 7.38 9.63
C MET A 29 -5.98 6.92 8.59
N ALA A 30 -5.83 7.73 7.54
CA ALA A 30 -4.78 7.63 6.54
C ALA A 30 -3.37 7.88 7.14
N VAL A 31 -2.31 7.41 6.48
CA VAL A 31 -0.96 7.97 6.68
C VAL A 31 -0.75 9.06 5.61
N PRO A 32 -0.43 10.31 5.98
CA PRO A 32 -0.30 11.39 5.03
C PRO A 32 1.07 11.22 4.39
N ALA A 33 1.19 11.55 3.10
CA ALA A 33 2.52 11.78 2.57
C ALA A 33 3.21 12.87 3.42
N ALA A 34 4.54 12.85 3.45
CA ALA A 34 5.35 13.80 4.21
C ALA A 34 5.31 15.22 3.61
N SER A 35 4.12 15.83 3.56
CA SER A 35 4.03 17.27 3.80
C SER A 35 4.32 17.45 5.28
N ALA A 36 5.47 18.03 5.60
CA ALA A 36 5.79 18.43 6.96
C ALA A 36 4.68 19.37 7.44
N VAL A 37 4.03 19.04 8.56
CA VAL A 37 3.51 20.10 9.41
C VAL A 37 4.73 20.96 9.77
N SER A 38 4.66 22.28 9.58
CA SER A 38 5.83 23.17 9.70
C SER A 38 6.38 23.31 11.13
N CYS A 39 5.85 22.54 12.07
CA CYS A 39 6.24 22.50 13.47
C CYS A 39 6.43 21.06 13.96
N ALA A 40 7.42 20.88 14.84
CA ALA A 40 7.78 19.61 15.44
C ALA A 40 7.45 19.59 16.95
N VAL A 41 7.06 18.42 17.43
CA VAL A 41 6.81 18.10 18.85
C VAL A 41 8.03 17.35 19.38
N VAL A 42 9.00 18.12 19.90
CA VAL A 42 10.24 17.59 20.52
C VAL A 42 10.08 17.31 22.02
N GLU A 43 9.00 17.78 22.62
CA GLU A 43 8.67 17.57 24.04
C GLU A 43 7.53 16.56 24.19
N ARG A 44 7.45 15.92 25.37
CA ARG A 44 6.38 14.99 25.70
C ARG A 44 5.09 15.77 26.00
N LEU A 45 3.99 15.40 25.34
CA LEU A 45 2.66 16.01 25.56
C LEU A 45 1.72 15.04 26.29
N SER A 46 0.91 15.55 27.20
CA SER A 46 0.00 14.74 28.02
C SER A 46 -1.34 15.44 28.31
N PRO A 47 -2.42 14.69 28.62
CA PRO A 47 -3.71 15.27 28.98
C PRO A 47 -3.62 16.30 30.10
N GLY A 48 -4.32 17.43 29.93
CA GLY A 48 -4.32 18.56 30.86
C GLY A 48 -3.11 19.51 30.76
N SER A 49 -2.15 19.25 29.86
CA SER A 49 -1.06 20.20 29.57
C SER A 49 -1.53 21.35 28.67
N VAL A 50 -0.91 22.53 28.83
CA VAL A 50 -1.07 23.65 27.90
C VAL A 50 0.30 23.90 27.25
N HIS A 51 0.41 23.69 25.94
CA HIS A 51 1.69 23.73 25.24
C HIS A 51 1.53 24.08 23.74
N PRO A 52 2.38 24.94 23.14
CA PRO A 52 2.26 25.34 21.73
C PRO A 52 2.27 24.17 20.73
N GLY A 53 2.97 23.08 21.06
CA GLY A 53 3.00 21.87 20.23
C GLY A 53 1.67 21.09 20.17
N VAL A 54 0.68 21.42 21.02
CA VAL A 54 -0.66 20.81 20.94
C VAL A 54 -1.36 21.21 19.64
N VAL A 55 -1.20 22.45 19.17
CA VAL A 55 -1.73 22.92 17.88
C VAL A 55 -1.23 22.01 16.74
N CYS A 56 0.05 21.65 16.77
CA CYS A 56 0.68 20.77 15.79
C CYS A 56 0.17 19.33 15.88
N LEU A 57 -0.02 18.84 17.10
CA LEU A 57 -0.61 17.53 17.38
C LEU A 57 -2.03 17.45 16.84
N GLU A 58 -2.87 18.41 17.18
CA GLU A 58 -4.29 18.44 16.84
C GLU A 58 -4.53 18.65 15.35
N GLN A 59 -3.81 19.58 14.73
CA GLN A 59 -3.81 19.76 13.28
C GLN A 59 -3.46 18.44 12.57
N ARG A 60 -2.43 17.74 13.05
CA ARG A 60 -2.03 16.45 12.49
C ARG A 60 -3.08 15.37 12.75
N LEU A 61 -3.65 15.36 13.95
CA LEU A 61 -4.77 14.50 14.34
C LEU A 61 -6.12 14.89 13.70
N ILE A 62 -6.15 15.90 12.82
CA ILE A 62 -7.27 16.20 11.93
C ILE A 62 -6.92 15.80 10.49
N GLU A 63 -5.73 16.15 10.00
CA GLU A 63 -5.24 15.82 8.64
C GLU A 63 -5.31 14.34 8.29
N LEU A 64 -4.94 13.51 9.26
CA LEU A 64 -4.94 12.06 9.11
C LEU A 64 -6.41 11.51 9.07
N GLY A 65 -7.43 12.21 9.64
CA GLY A 65 -8.88 11.86 9.75
C GLY A 65 -9.53 11.31 11.08
N TYR A 66 -9.08 11.62 12.31
CA TYR A 66 -9.69 11.18 13.60
C TYR A 66 -10.67 12.25 14.06
N SER A 67 -11.72 11.81 14.75
CA SER A 67 -12.78 12.66 15.29
C SER A 67 -12.52 13.05 16.75
N GLY A 68 -13.18 14.12 17.21
CA GLY A 68 -13.24 14.49 18.63
C GLY A 68 -12.47 15.78 18.98
N ILE A 69 -11.64 16.28 18.08
CA ILE A 69 -10.93 17.55 18.21
C ILE A 69 -11.82 18.67 17.66
N SER A 70 -12.06 19.72 18.45
CA SER A 70 -12.98 20.82 18.09
C SER A 70 -12.33 21.89 17.19
N GLY A 71 -11.00 21.98 17.23
CA GLY A 71 -10.13 22.79 16.37
C GLY A 71 -8.73 22.84 16.99
N PRO A 72 -7.65 23.09 16.23
CA PRO A 72 -6.30 23.14 16.79
C PRO A 72 -6.11 24.31 17.77
N ASP A 73 -5.84 24.00 19.03
CA ASP A 73 -5.47 24.99 20.05
C ASP A 73 -4.30 24.49 20.94
N THR A 74 -3.98 25.20 22.01
CA THR A 74 -2.81 24.91 22.86
C THR A 74 -3.10 23.97 24.03
N ASN A 75 -4.36 23.57 24.26
CA ASN A 75 -4.80 22.85 25.45
C ASN A 75 -4.98 21.37 25.12
N TYR A 76 -4.20 20.50 25.75
CA TYR A 76 -4.31 19.05 25.55
C TYR A 76 -5.55 18.51 26.27
N ASP A 77 -6.70 18.60 25.61
CA ASP A 77 -8.00 18.26 26.18
C ASP A 77 -8.33 16.75 26.10
N ILE A 78 -9.57 16.40 26.46
CA ILE A 78 -10.08 15.02 26.42
C ILE A 78 -10.30 14.50 24.99
N GLY A 79 -10.63 15.37 24.03
CA GLY A 79 -10.77 15.02 22.61
C GLY A 79 -9.42 14.67 22.00
N SER A 80 -8.40 15.47 22.29
CA SER A 80 -7.02 15.24 21.87
C SER A 80 -6.41 14.01 22.54
N ALA A 81 -6.71 13.77 23.82
CA ALA A 81 -6.35 12.51 24.49
C ALA A 81 -6.99 11.29 23.82
N ALA A 82 -8.29 11.34 23.51
CA ALA A 82 -8.99 10.25 22.83
C ALA A 82 -8.44 10.00 21.42
N ALA A 83 -8.22 11.05 20.63
CA ALA A 83 -7.63 10.95 19.29
C ALA A 83 -6.20 10.36 19.32
N VAL A 84 -5.39 10.65 20.35
CA VAL A 84 -4.09 10.00 20.55
C VAL A 84 -4.22 8.54 20.98
N MET A 85 -5.18 8.18 21.83
CA MET A 85 -5.46 6.77 22.18
C MET A 85 -5.92 5.96 20.97
N ASP A 86 -6.77 6.53 20.12
CA ASP A 86 -7.22 5.93 18.86
C ASP A 86 -6.07 5.78 17.87
N PHE A 87 -5.20 6.79 17.76
CA PHE A 87 -3.95 6.71 17.02
C PHE A 87 -3.05 5.59 17.49
N GLN A 88 -2.74 5.58 18.79
CA GLN A 88 -1.87 4.60 19.41
C GLN A 88 -2.44 3.19 19.21
N SER A 89 -3.74 2.99 19.41
CA SER A 89 -4.43 1.72 19.14
C SER A 89 -4.32 1.29 17.67
N ALA A 90 -4.58 2.19 16.72
CA ALA A 90 -4.43 1.94 15.28
C ALA A 90 -2.98 1.65 14.85
N ARG A 91 -2.00 2.08 15.65
CA ARG A 91 -0.57 1.80 15.48
C ARG A 91 -0.04 0.69 16.40
N GLY A 92 -0.89 0.10 17.24
CA GLY A 92 -0.57 -0.81 18.35
C GLY A 92 0.60 -0.35 19.21
N LEU A 93 0.66 0.95 19.44
CA LEU A 93 1.35 1.55 20.57
C LEU A 93 0.48 1.38 21.82
N TYR A 94 1.07 1.60 23.00
CA TYR A 94 0.29 1.66 24.23
C TYR A 94 -0.65 2.88 24.18
N ALA A 95 -1.96 2.65 24.32
CA ALA A 95 -2.99 3.68 24.17
C ALA A 95 -3.24 4.43 25.48
N ASP A 96 -2.24 5.19 25.92
CA ASP A 96 -2.28 6.02 27.14
C ASP A 96 -2.74 7.47 26.88
N GLY A 97 -2.89 7.87 25.62
CA GLY A 97 -3.23 9.23 25.24
C GLY A 97 -2.09 10.21 25.46
N ILE A 98 -0.84 9.75 25.55
CA ILE A 98 0.37 10.56 25.77
C ILE A 98 1.24 10.55 24.50
N VAL A 99 1.65 11.73 24.04
CA VAL A 99 2.61 11.84 22.93
C VAL A 99 4.02 11.62 23.46
N THR A 100 4.40 10.35 23.49
CA THR A 100 5.77 9.87 23.72
C THR A 100 6.66 10.14 22.49
N SER A 101 7.97 9.87 22.60
CA SER A 101 8.89 9.94 21.46
C SER A 101 8.42 9.08 20.28
N VAL A 102 7.99 7.85 20.57
CA VAL A 102 7.48 6.88 19.60
C VAL A 102 6.16 7.35 18.98
N THR A 103 5.23 7.85 19.79
CA THR A 103 3.94 8.38 19.31
C THR A 103 4.16 9.59 18.39
N GLY A 104 4.96 10.57 18.82
CA GLY A 104 5.30 11.77 18.04
C GLY A 104 6.00 11.44 16.72
N ARG A 105 6.89 10.45 16.71
CA ARG A 105 7.51 9.95 15.46
C ARG A 105 6.48 9.36 14.52
N GLN A 106 5.62 8.45 14.97
CA GLN A 106 4.65 7.80 14.09
C GLN A 106 3.58 8.76 13.54
N LEU A 107 3.36 9.89 14.21
CA LEU A 107 2.54 11.01 13.72
C LEU A 107 3.26 11.85 12.64
N GLY A 108 4.59 11.73 12.53
CA GLY A 108 5.42 12.59 11.68
C GLY A 108 5.71 13.97 12.31
N LEU A 109 5.62 14.08 13.63
CA LEU A 109 5.83 15.31 14.39
C LEU A 109 7.20 15.34 15.11
N ARG A 110 7.95 14.23 15.14
CA ARG A 110 9.25 14.14 15.83
C ARG A 110 10.31 13.47 14.95
N GLY A 111 11.50 14.06 14.93
CA GLY A 111 12.67 13.58 14.18
C GLY A 111 12.64 13.94 12.69
N ALA A 112 13.67 13.49 11.95
CA ALA A 112 13.71 13.65 10.50
C ALA A 112 12.56 12.87 9.81
N LEU A 113 12.06 13.44 8.72
CA LEU A 113 11.17 12.75 7.79
C LEU A 113 11.99 11.79 6.93
N ALA A 114 11.53 10.56 6.79
CA ALA A 114 12.21 9.55 5.98
C ALA A 114 12.36 10.00 4.52
N PRO A 115 13.52 9.77 3.88
CA PRO A 115 13.71 10.08 2.46
C PRO A 115 12.68 9.39 1.57
N ALA A 116 12.23 10.07 0.51
CA ALA A 116 11.28 9.50 -0.43
C ALA A 116 11.86 8.23 -1.10
N GLY A 117 11.16 7.10 -0.95
CA GLY A 117 11.62 5.81 -1.47
C GLY A 117 12.60 5.05 -0.55
N ALA A 118 12.94 5.57 0.64
CA ALA A 118 13.74 4.85 1.62
C ALA A 118 13.16 3.46 1.93
N ALA A 119 14.06 2.53 2.27
CA ALA A 119 13.65 1.23 2.81
C ALA A 119 13.09 1.40 4.22
N ARG A 120 12.06 0.65 4.56
CA ARG A 120 11.50 0.58 5.90
C ARG A 120 12.29 -0.40 6.75
N VAL A 121 12.68 0.08 7.93
CA VAL A 121 13.32 -0.73 8.95
C VAL A 121 12.45 -0.72 10.19
N THR A 122 12.00 -1.90 10.63
CA THR A 122 11.29 -2.05 11.89
C THR A 122 12.26 -2.45 12.99
N VAL A 123 12.21 -1.79 14.15
CA VAL A 123 13.05 -2.12 15.31
C VAL A 123 12.16 -2.49 16.50
N ILE A 124 12.24 -3.74 16.96
CA ILE A 124 11.47 -4.27 18.09
C ILE A 124 12.42 -4.72 19.20
N GLY A 125 12.21 -4.26 20.44
CA GLY A 125 13.11 -4.60 21.55
C GLY A 125 12.54 -4.55 22.96
N ASP A 126 13.38 -4.94 23.92
CA ASP A 126 13.11 -5.06 25.36
C ASP A 126 13.69 -3.91 26.21
N SER A 127 13.74 -4.10 27.54
CA SER A 127 14.28 -3.16 28.54
C SER A 127 15.66 -2.58 28.22
N THR A 128 16.54 -3.33 27.56
CA THR A 128 17.88 -2.86 27.18
C THR A 128 17.81 -1.80 26.08
N SER A 129 16.99 -2.07 25.06
CA SER A 129 16.74 -1.16 23.93
C SER A 129 15.87 0.04 24.28
N ALA A 130 14.95 -0.12 25.24
CA ALA A 130 14.04 0.94 25.70
C ALA A 130 14.77 2.14 26.31
N ALA A 131 16.03 1.97 26.75
CA ALA A 131 16.90 3.07 27.17
C ALA A 131 17.04 4.15 26.08
N MET A 132 17.15 3.77 24.80
CA MET A 132 17.24 4.72 23.68
C MET A 132 15.99 5.63 23.61
N ARG A 133 14.80 5.05 23.81
CA ARG A 133 13.52 5.78 23.87
C ARG A 133 13.46 6.71 25.09
N TRP A 134 13.80 6.20 26.27
CA TRP A 134 13.73 6.97 27.52
C TRP A 134 14.70 8.15 27.55
N TYR A 135 15.91 7.99 27.01
CA TYR A 135 16.88 9.08 26.93
C TYR A 135 16.60 10.05 25.77
N ASP A 136 15.88 9.64 24.72
CA ASP A 136 15.31 10.60 23.76
C ASP A 136 14.25 11.50 24.42
N GLU A 137 13.33 10.89 25.19
CA GLU A 137 12.29 11.63 25.93
C GLU A 137 12.86 12.54 27.02
N ALA A 138 13.83 12.06 27.80
CA ALA A 138 14.39 12.82 28.92
C ALA A 138 15.28 14.01 28.50
N ASN A 139 15.85 13.98 27.29
CA ASN A 139 16.79 15.01 26.81
C ASN A 139 16.19 15.96 25.75
N ASN A 140 14.92 15.77 25.35
CA ASN A 140 14.25 16.52 24.26
C ASN A 140 15.07 16.63 22.95
N ASN A 141 15.92 15.63 22.64
CA ASN A 141 16.86 15.68 21.51
C ASN A 141 16.70 14.50 20.54
N SER A 142 15.71 14.64 19.65
CA SER A 142 15.32 13.65 18.63
C SER A 142 16.42 13.23 17.65
N ALA A 143 17.48 14.02 17.48
CA ALA A 143 18.58 13.70 16.56
C ALA A 143 19.63 12.76 17.18
N ARG A 144 19.65 12.62 18.52
CA ARG A 144 20.75 11.93 19.21
C ARG A 144 20.59 10.41 19.25
N TYR A 145 19.38 9.91 19.47
CA TYR A 145 19.13 8.46 19.64
C TYR A 145 18.43 7.83 18.44
N ASP A 146 17.87 8.66 17.55
CA ASP A 146 17.17 8.22 16.36
C ASP A 146 18.02 8.40 15.10
N VAL A 147 19.19 7.78 15.15
CA VAL A 147 20.24 7.89 14.13
C VAL A 147 19.94 7.09 12.86
N MET A 148 18.73 6.55 12.70
CA MET A 148 18.31 5.79 11.52
C MET A 148 17.23 6.49 10.69
N ALA A 149 16.42 7.37 11.27
CA ALA A 149 15.28 8.00 10.59
C ALA A 149 15.65 9.05 9.52
N ASP A 150 16.92 9.47 9.43
CA ASP A 150 17.40 10.33 8.34
C ASP A 150 17.64 9.55 7.03
N THR A 151 17.70 8.22 7.10
CA THR A 151 18.11 7.31 6.01
C THR A 151 17.05 6.26 5.72
N TYR A 152 16.29 5.83 6.73
CA TYR A 152 15.30 4.77 6.65
C TYR A 152 13.91 5.26 7.08
N ASP A 153 12.86 4.63 6.52
CA ASP A 153 11.51 4.74 7.07
C ASP A 153 11.43 3.89 8.35
N LEU A 154 11.74 4.50 9.50
CA LEU A 154 11.92 3.79 10.76
C LEU A 154 10.59 3.55 11.49
N LEU A 155 10.18 2.29 11.61
CA LEU A 155 9.14 1.87 12.54
C LEU A 155 9.77 1.40 13.84
N TRP A 156 9.69 2.23 14.88
CA TRP A 156 10.33 1.95 16.17
C TRP A 156 9.33 1.49 17.24
N SER A 157 9.63 0.39 17.94
CA SER A 157 8.87 -0.10 19.08
C SER A 157 9.78 -0.81 20.09
N VAL A 158 10.35 -0.07 21.04
CA VAL A 158 11.23 -0.62 22.09
C VAL A 158 10.61 -0.40 23.47
N GLU A 159 10.38 -1.49 24.22
CA GLU A 159 9.56 -1.44 25.44
C GLU A 159 10.09 -2.36 26.53
N SER A 160 10.08 -1.89 27.78
CA SER A 160 10.59 -2.67 28.92
C SER A 160 9.78 -3.94 29.18
N CYS A 161 10.48 -5.01 29.57
CA CYS A 161 9.94 -6.35 29.85
C CYS A 161 9.44 -7.15 28.64
N ARG A 162 9.63 -6.66 27.40
CA ARG A 162 9.15 -7.37 26.21
C ARG A 162 9.89 -8.69 25.99
N ARG A 163 9.14 -9.78 26.00
CA ARG A 163 9.60 -11.11 25.59
C ARG A 163 9.38 -11.37 24.11
N LEU A 164 10.06 -12.39 23.59
CA LEU A 164 9.98 -12.78 22.19
C LEU A 164 8.64 -13.43 21.82
N VAL A 165 8.24 -14.48 22.54
CA VAL A 165 7.01 -15.27 22.23
C VAL A 165 6.13 -15.44 23.46
N ALA A 166 6.72 -15.85 24.59
CA ALA A 166 5.99 -15.97 25.85
C ALA A 166 5.43 -14.62 26.30
N THR A 167 4.38 -14.62 27.13
CA THR A 167 3.82 -13.39 27.71
C THR A 167 4.89 -12.59 28.44
N SER A 168 5.10 -11.35 28.01
CA SER A 168 6.02 -10.38 28.61
C SER A 168 5.78 -10.18 30.11
N CYS A 169 6.79 -9.69 30.82
CA CYS A 169 6.60 -9.23 32.19
C CYS A 169 5.96 -7.83 32.24
N THR A 170 5.55 -7.38 33.42
CA THR A 170 5.10 -6.00 33.60
C THR A 170 6.32 -5.08 33.64
N GLY A 171 6.40 -4.15 32.68
CA GLY A 171 7.53 -3.25 32.51
C GLY A 171 7.64 -2.17 33.57
N ARG A 172 8.71 -1.37 33.43
CA ARG A 172 8.96 -0.19 34.24
C ARG A 172 7.74 0.74 34.25
N SER A 173 7.45 1.36 35.41
CA SER A 173 6.50 2.47 35.49
C SER A 173 6.93 3.58 34.53
N ASP A 174 6.01 4.05 33.70
CA ASP A 174 6.21 5.22 32.86
C ASP A 174 6.48 6.46 33.75
N PRO A 175 7.55 7.24 33.51
CA PRO A 175 7.95 8.34 34.40
C PRO A 175 6.93 9.49 34.51
N GLY A 176 6.07 9.70 33.51
CA GLY A 176 5.12 10.81 33.49
C GLY A 176 3.76 10.48 34.11
N SER A 177 3.27 9.25 33.92
CA SER A 177 1.95 8.78 34.40
C SER A 177 2.01 7.88 35.63
N GLY A 178 3.18 7.31 35.93
CA GLY A 178 3.36 6.26 36.94
C GLY A 178 2.83 4.88 36.55
N LEU A 179 2.08 4.78 35.43
CA LEU A 179 1.42 3.56 34.98
C LEU A 179 2.42 2.44 34.69
N LYS A 180 2.04 1.22 35.06
CA LYS A 180 2.75 -0.01 34.69
C LYS A 180 1.92 -0.77 33.67
N TRP A 181 2.58 -1.35 32.68
CA TRP A 181 1.93 -2.10 31.62
C TRP A 181 2.79 -3.29 31.19
N THR A 182 2.16 -4.27 30.53
CA THR A 182 2.82 -5.47 30.02
C THR A 182 2.84 -5.39 28.49
N PRO A 183 4.01 -5.31 27.84
CA PRO A 183 4.06 -5.18 26.38
C PRO A 183 3.61 -6.44 25.65
N VAL A 184 2.99 -6.24 24.50
CA VAL A 184 2.79 -7.31 23.52
C VAL A 184 4.16 -7.86 23.13
N SER A 185 4.32 -9.19 23.29
CA SER A 185 5.53 -9.93 22.94
C SER A 185 5.84 -9.82 21.43
N VAL A 186 7.11 -9.98 21.04
CA VAL A 186 7.58 -9.71 19.66
C VAL A 186 6.74 -10.42 18.59
N LEU A 187 6.57 -11.74 18.69
CA LEU A 187 5.84 -12.52 17.68
C LEU A 187 4.34 -12.14 17.61
N PRO A 188 3.57 -12.09 18.73
CA PRO A 188 2.21 -11.55 18.71
C PRO A 188 2.10 -10.13 18.14
N LEU A 189 3.09 -9.25 18.39
CA LEU A 189 3.11 -7.88 17.85
C LEU A 189 3.32 -7.88 16.33
N MET A 190 4.22 -8.73 15.81
CA MET A 190 4.41 -8.96 14.38
C MET A 190 3.14 -9.50 13.71
N GLN A 191 2.45 -10.45 14.35
CA GLN A 191 1.26 -11.13 13.81
C GLN A 191 -0.04 -10.31 13.88
N SER A 192 -0.08 -9.29 14.72
CA SER A 192 -1.24 -8.40 14.89
C SER A 192 -0.96 -6.99 14.38
N THR A 193 -0.49 -6.11 15.25
CA THR A 193 -0.23 -4.68 15.01
C THR A 193 0.63 -4.38 13.79
N LEU A 194 1.72 -5.14 13.62
CA LEU A 194 2.74 -4.89 12.61
C LEU A 194 2.59 -5.77 11.38
N ARG A 195 1.51 -6.55 11.29
CA ARG A 195 1.28 -7.47 10.18
C ARG A 195 1.20 -6.73 8.85
N GLY A 196 2.04 -7.12 7.88
CA GLY A 196 2.19 -6.46 6.58
C GLY A 196 2.84 -5.08 6.66
N ARG A 197 3.52 -4.75 7.76
CA ARG A 197 4.10 -3.42 8.01
C ARG A 197 5.58 -3.45 8.42
N LEU A 198 6.20 -4.62 8.58
CA LEU A 198 7.59 -4.76 9.03
C LEU A 198 8.61 -4.11 8.07
N GLY A 199 8.33 -4.10 6.76
CA GLY A 199 9.21 -3.50 5.75
C GLY A 199 10.35 -4.43 5.32
N GLU A 200 11.35 -3.83 4.68
CA GLU A 200 12.48 -4.51 4.05
C GLU A 200 13.45 -5.12 5.08
N ALA A 201 13.56 -4.54 6.29
CA ALA A 201 14.37 -5.10 7.37
C ALA A 201 13.71 -5.04 8.75
N LEU A 202 14.06 -6.01 9.59
CA LEU A 202 13.63 -6.14 10.98
C LEU A 202 14.86 -6.19 11.90
N VAL A 203 14.92 -5.37 12.94
CA VAL A 203 15.92 -5.42 14.00
C VAL A 203 15.27 -5.95 15.27
N ILE A 204 15.77 -7.06 15.81
CA ILE A 204 15.34 -7.66 17.07
C ILE A 204 16.37 -7.38 18.17
N MET A 205 15.88 -6.76 19.24
CA MET A 205 16.61 -6.37 20.45
C MET A 205 15.85 -6.81 21.70
N ALA A 206 15.24 -8.00 21.66
CA ALA A 206 14.44 -8.56 22.74
C ALA A 206 14.93 -9.96 23.11
N GLY A 207 14.76 -10.36 24.37
CA GLY A 207 15.06 -11.71 24.86
C GLY A 207 15.93 -11.77 26.12
N TYR A 208 16.34 -10.62 26.69
CA TYR A 208 16.98 -10.61 28.01
C TYR A 208 16.03 -11.10 29.12
N ASP A 209 14.72 -10.99 28.91
CA ASP A 209 13.64 -11.44 29.79
C ASP A 209 13.19 -12.90 29.55
N ASP A 210 13.77 -13.60 28.55
CA ASP A 210 13.43 -14.97 28.16
C ASP A 210 14.47 -15.99 28.66
N VAL A 211 14.00 -17.18 29.09
CA VAL A 211 14.87 -18.28 29.60
C VAL A 211 15.39 -19.23 28.50
N SER A 212 14.80 -19.19 27.31
CA SER A 212 15.28 -19.83 26.08
C SER A 212 14.65 -19.11 24.89
N ILE A 213 15.37 -19.04 23.77
CA ILE A 213 14.90 -18.38 22.54
C ILE A 213 14.84 -19.31 21.32
N GLU A 214 15.21 -20.58 21.45
CA GLU A 214 15.37 -21.50 20.30
C GLU A 214 14.10 -21.59 19.44
N SER A 215 12.95 -21.85 20.06
CA SER A 215 11.66 -21.90 19.36
C SER A 215 11.18 -20.52 18.91
N ALA A 216 11.65 -19.44 19.54
CA ALA A 216 11.31 -18.07 19.17
C ALA A 216 12.03 -17.64 17.90
N ILE A 217 13.30 -18.06 17.69
CA ILE A 217 14.04 -17.82 16.45
C ILE A 217 13.27 -18.41 15.26
N GLU A 218 12.90 -19.69 15.31
CA GLU A 218 12.18 -20.36 14.23
C GLU A 218 10.86 -19.64 13.87
N GLN A 219 10.06 -19.28 14.89
CA GLN A 219 8.76 -18.61 14.69
C GLN A 219 8.90 -17.17 14.17
N ILE A 220 9.83 -16.38 14.72
CA ILE A 220 10.04 -14.98 14.31
C ILE A 220 10.65 -14.92 12.91
N MET A 221 11.59 -15.80 12.58
CA MET A 221 12.15 -15.87 11.22
C MET A 221 11.12 -16.34 10.18
N ALA A 222 10.24 -17.28 10.54
CA ALA A 222 9.14 -17.69 9.68
C ALA A 222 8.13 -16.55 9.46
N GLU A 223 7.74 -15.83 10.51
CA GLU A 223 6.83 -14.67 10.41
C GLU A 223 7.45 -13.52 9.59
N ALA A 224 8.71 -13.19 9.84
CA ALA A 224 9.44 -12.17 9.07
C ALA A 224 9.50 -12.53 7.57
N THR A 225 9.76 -13.81 7.26
CA THR A 225 9.76 -14.32 5.88
C THR A 225 8.36 -14.27 5.25
N ALA A 226 7.32 -14.64 6.00
CA ALA A 226 5.93 -14.56 5.55
C ALA A 226 5.46 -13.12 5.27
N GLN A 227 6.06 -12.14 5.93
CA GLN A 227 5.82 -10.71 5.70
C GLN A 227 6.80 -10.06 4.70
N GLY A 228 7.68 -10.83 4.06
CA GLY A 228 8.58 -10.35 3.00
C GLY A 228 9.83 -9.60 3.49
N VAL A 229 10.20 -9.72 4.77
CA VAL A 229 11.40 -9.08 5.33
C VAL A 229 12.66 -9.68 4.68
N ALA A 230 13.45 -8.83 4.02
CA ALA A 230 14.64 -9.24 3.29
C ALA A 230 15.84 -9.53 4.21
N LYS A 231 15.98 -8.79 5.32
CA LYS A 231 17.00 -9.03 6.35
C LYS A 231 16.44 -8.91 7.76
N VAL A 232 16.72 -9.91 8.60
CA VAL A 232 16.47 -9.85 10.05
C VAL A 232 17.81 -9.68 10.76
N PHE A 233 18.01 -8.51 11.36
CA PHE A 233 19.14 -8.19 12.21
C PHE A 233 18.80 -8.58 13.65
N TRP A 234 19.50 -9.54 14.25
CA TRP A 234 19.23 -9.95 15.63
C TRP A 234 20.46 -9.67 16.48
N LEU A 235 20.33 -8.81 17.48
CA LEU A 235 21.44 -8.49 18.38
C LEU A 235 21.66 -9.65 19.34
N ASN A 236 22.91 -10.11 19.45
CA ASN A 236 23.28 -11.07 20.48
C ASN A 236 23.32 -10.38 21.87
N TYR A 237 23.19 -11.20 22.91
CA TYR A 237 22.98 -10.75 24.27
C TYR A 237 24.31 -10.56 24.99
N ARG A 238 24.54 -9.37 25.55
CA ARG A 238 25.69 -9.10 26.42
C ARG A 238 25.55 -9.92 27.70
N TYR A 239 26.63 -10.59 28.07
CA TYR A 239 26.83 -11.14 29.41
C TYR A 239 28.27 -10.89 29.86
N GLY A 240 28.50 -10.84 31.17
CA GLY A 240 29.82 -10.57 31.75
C GLY A 240 29.74 -9.65 32.96
N GLY A 241 30.37 -10.07 34.06
CA GLY A 241 30.29 -9.40 35.37
C GLY A 241 30.17 -10.43 36.49
N ASN A 242 30.91 -10.23 37.59
CA ASN A 242 30.99 -11.21 38.67
C ASN A 242 29.62 -11.49 39.32
N GLY A 243 29.00 -12.62 38.97
CA GLY A 243 27.83 -13.16 39.64
C GLY A 243 26.46 -12.80 39.06
N TYR A 244 26.35 -12.19 37.87
CA TYR A 244 25.02 -11.90 37.30
C TYR A 244 24.27 -13.20 36.95
N PRO A 245 23.10 -13.48 37.58
CA PRO A 245 22.54 -14.83 37.66
C PRO A 245 21.99 -15.39 36.35
N TYR A 246 21.69 -14.54 35.37
CA TYR A 246 21.11 -14.93 34.08
C TYR A 246 22.15 -15.12 32.96
N SER A 247 23.44 -14.87 33.23
CA SER A 247 24.51 -14.93 32.21
C SER A 247 24.56 -16.25 31.40
N ARG A 248 24.19 -17.37 32.02
CA ARG A 248 24.09 -18.69 31.37
C ARG A 248 23.04 -18.76 30.26
N TYR A 249 21.93 -18.02 30.40
CA TYR A 249 20.88 -17.98 29.39
C TYR A 249 21.35 -17.17 28.19
N TYR A 250 21.96 -16.00 28.42
CA TYR A 250 22.45 -15.14 27.34
C TYR A 250 23.57 -15.80 26.52
N ALA A 251 24.46 -16.57 27.17
CA ALA A 251 25.44 -17.40 26.47
C ALA A 251 24.78 -18.49 25.60
N ALA A 252 23.73 -19.15 26.10
CA ALA A 252 22.96 -20.14 25.32
C ALA A 252 22.18 -19.49 24.16
N HIS A 253 21.55 -18.33 24.38
CA HIS A 253 20.85 -17.55 23.35
C HIS A 253 21.80 -17.15 22.22
N ASN A 254 23.03 -16.71 22.54
CA ASN A 254 24.04 -16.36 21.54
C ASN A 254 24.46 -17.58 20.71
N ALA A 255 24.64 -18.73 21.34
CA ALA A 255 24.94 -19.98 20.63
C ALA A 255 23.78 -20.42 19.72
N ALA A 256 22.52 -20.27 20.18
CA ALA A 256 21.33 -20.56 19.39
C ALA A 256 21.19 -19.65 18.16
N LEU A 257 21.46 -18.35 18.30
CA LEU A 257 21.47 -17.38 17.18
C LEU A 257 22.56 -17.71 16.15
N GLU A 258 23.78 -18.01 16.60
CA GLU A 258 24.86 -18.39 15.69
C GLU A 258 24.56 -19.70 14.93
N ALA A 259 24.00 -20.70 15.61
CA ALA A 259 23.56 -21.94 14.98
C ALA A 259 22.39 -21.74 13.99
N ALA A 260 21.57 -20.71 14.18
CA ALA A 260 20.41 -20.43 13.33
C ALA A 260 20.77 -19.85 11.95
N LYS A 261 21.93 -19.19 11.80
CA LYS A 261 22.39 -18.60 10.52
C LYS A 261 22.50 -19.62 9.37
N VAL A 262 22.75 -20.89 9.70
CA VAL A 262 22.79 -21.99 8.72
C VAL A 262 21.40 -22.35 8.19
N ARG A 263 20.35 -22.17 9.01
CA ARG A 263 18.94 -22.44 8.65
C ARG A 263 18.28 -21.23 8.00
N PHE A 264 18.68 -20.02 8.39
CA PHE A 264 18.10 -18.76 7.96
C PHE A 264 19.15 -17.85 7.28
N PRO A 265 19.30 -17.91 5.94
CA PRO A 265 20.28 -17.09 5.22
C PRO A 265 19.97 -15.58 5.23
N ASN A 266 18.76 -15.17 5.64
CA ASN A 266 18.36 -13.78 5.86
C ASN A 266 18.56 -13.30 7.31
N LEU A 267 19.06 -14.15 8.22
CA LEU A 267 19.40 -13.78 9.59
C LEU A 267 20.84 -13.23 9.68
N VAL A 268 20.97 -11.98 10.09
CA VAL A 268 22.24 -11.31 10.38
C VAL A 268 22.36 -11.13 11.89
N VAL A 269 23.22 -11.92 12.54
CA VAL A 269 23.50 -11.76 13.97
C VAL A 269 24.45 -10.57 14.18
N LEU A 270 24.03 -9.60 14.99
CA LEU A 270 24.81 -8.43 15.33
C LEU A 270 25.52 -8.65 16.69
N ASP A 271 26.84 -8.66 16.67
CA ASP A 271 27.69 -8.94 17.84
C ASP A 271 27.80 -7.74 18.81
N TRP A 272 26.71 -7.45 19.51
CA TRP A 272 26.68 -6.45 20.58
C TRP A 272 27.47 -6.90 21.82
N HIS A 273 27.49 -8.20 22.12
CA HIS A 273 28.28 -8.78 23.21
C HIS A 273 29.77 -8.51 23.01
N GLY A 274 30.36 -8.96 21.90
CA GLY A 274 31.78 -8.75 21.62
C GLY A 274 32.12 -7.27 21.49
N TYR A 275 31.32 -6.49 20.76
CA TYR A 275 31.52 -5.04 20.61
C TYR A 275 31.52 -4.29 21.95
N SER A 276 30.57 -4.60 22.85
CA SER A 276 30.49 -3.94 24.16
C SER A 276 31.55 -4.43 25.16
N MET A 277 31.96 -5.71 25.08
CA MET A 277 33.02 -6.28 25.92
C MET A 277 34.43 -5.87 25.47
N SER A 278 34.64 -5.53 24.20
CA SER A 278 35.93 -5.06 23.68
C SER A 278 36.26 -3.61 24.09
N GLN A 279 35.30 -2.86 24.65
CA GLN A 279 35.51 -1.49 25.08
C GLN A 279 36.36 -1.40 26.35
N SER A 280 36.98 -0.24 26.60
CA SER A 280 37.75 -0.02 27.83
C SER A 280 36.88 -0.21 29.09
N PRO A 281 37.43 -0.63 30.25
CA PRO A 281 36.67 -0.75 31.48
C PRO A 281 35.94 0.54 31.89
N ALA A 282 36.53 1.71 31.62
CA ALA A 282 35.89 3.00 31.86
C ALA A 282 34.69 3.23 30.93
N THR A 283 34.80 2.86 29.66
CA THR A 283 33.70 2.92 28.68
C THR A 283 32.58 1.95 29.05
N GLN A 284 32.90 0.74 29.52
CA GLN A 284 31.88 -0.22 29.98
C GLN A 284 31.15 0.26 31.24
N ALA A 285 31.86 0.93 32.16
CA ALA A 285 31.26 1.56 33.34
C ALA A 285 30.42 2.82 33.02
N ASP A 286 30.73 3.54 31.94
CA ASP A 286 29.90 4.63 31.42
C ASP A 286 28.66 4.12 30.68
N TRP A 287 28.76 3.04 29.90
CA TRP A 287 27.68 2.53 29.05
C TRP A 287 26.64 1.68 29.79
N PHE A 288 27.03 0.99 30.86
CA PHE A 288 26.16 0.04 31.57
C PHE A 288 26.05 0.37 33.05
N SER A 289 24.87 0.07 33.59
CA SER A 289 24.58 0.13 35.03
C SER A 289 25.41 -0.90 35.81
N SER A 290 25.33 -0.86 37.14
CA SER A 290 26.05 -1.79 38.02
C SER A 290 25.73 -3.27 37.79
N ASP A 291 24.59 -3.58 37.16
CA ASP A 291 24.22 -4.94 36.76
C ASP A 291 24.84 -5.41 35.43
N GLN A 292 25.56 -4.54 34.72
CA GLN A 292 26.22 -4.77 33.43
C GLN A 292 25.31 -5.12 32.24
N ILE A 293 23.98 -4.97 32.41
CA ILE A 293 22.97 -5.25 31.38
C ILE A 293 22.18 -3.98 31.03
N HIS A 294 21.69 -3.24 32.02
CA HIS A 294 20.86 -2.06 31.76
C HIS A 294 21.69 -0.85 31.32
N ILE A 295 21.26 -0.23 30.22
CA ILE A 295 22.08 0.68 29.44
C ILE A 295 21.84 2.14 29.87
N THR A 296 22.92 2.90 30.01
CA THR A 296 22.89 4.33 30.37
C THR A 296 22.59 5.22 29.15
N SER A 297 22.55 6.54 29.35
CA SER A 297 22.42 7.51 28.25
C SER A 297 23.57 7.42 27.24
N SER A 298 24.82 7.24 27.71
CA SER A 298 26.00 7.08 26.87
C SER A 298 25.98 5.74 26.12
N GLY A 299 25.59 4.66 26.81
CA GLY A 299 25.48 3.34 26.20
C GLY A 299 24.35 3.25 25.18
N ALA A 300 23.23 3.94 25.42
CA ALA A 300 22.09 3.96 24.50
C ALA A 300 22.44 4.70 23.20
N PHE A 301 23.22 5.77 23.29
CA PHE A 301 23.80 6.47 22.14
C PHE A 301 24.74 5.54 21.36
N ALA A 302 25.64 4.83 22.04
CA ALA A 302 26.56 3.87 21.42
C ALA A 302 25.83 2.70 20.75
N LEU A 303 24.75 2.20 21.35
CA LEU A 303 23.91 1.14 20.81
C LEU A 303 23.20 1.57 19.52
N ALA A 304 22.59 2.76 19.52
CA ALA A 304 21.91 3.31 18.36
C ALA A 304 22.88 3.45 17.17
N HIS A 305 24.07 4.02 17.40
CA HIS A 305 25.12 4.13 16.39
C HIS A 305 25.68 2.78 15.93
N TYR A 306 25.81 1.81 16.83
CA TYR A 306 26.24 0.45 16.48
C TYR A 306 25.25 -0.21 15.51
N ILE A 307 23.95 -0.20 15.85
CA ILE A 307 22.89 -0.76 14.98
C ILE A 307 22.93 -0.10 13.61
N ARG A 308 22.93 1.24 13.58
CA ARG A 308 22.98 2.03 12.35
C ARG A 308 24.16 1.64 11.46
N GLY A 309 25.38 1.65 11.99
CA GLY A 309 26.58 1.30 11.22
C GLY A 309 26.59 -0.15 10.71
N ARG A 310 25.91 -1.08 11.40
CA ARG A 310 25.78 -2.48 10.95
C ARG A 310 24.68 -2.67 9.90
N VAL A 311 23.57 -1.93 10.00
CA VAL A 311 22.47 -1.97 9.02
C VAL A 311 22.91 -1.33 7.70
N ASP A 312 23.61 -0.18 7.75
CA ASP A 312 24.15 0.51 6.57
C ASP A 312 25.10 -0.39 5.76
N ALA A 313 26.00 -1.10 6.44
CA ALA A 313 26.97 -2.01 5.80
C ALA A 313 26.30 -3.15 5.02
N GLU A 314 25.09 -3.52 5.40
CA GLU A 314 24.39 -4.71 4.93
C GLU A 314 23.40 -4.43 3.78
N HIS A 315 23.34 -3.19 3.27
CA HIS A 315 22.58 -2.82 2.06
C HIS A 315 21.10 -3.27 2.09
N VAL A 316 20.30 -2.63 2.97
CA VAL A 316 18.84 -2.82 2.99
C VAL A 316 18.21 -2.10 1.79
N GLU A 317 18.21 -2.76 0.63
CA GLU A 317 17.64 -2.24 -0.62
C GLU A 317 16.16 -2.61 -0.81
N ARG A 318 15.35 -1.62 -1.17
CA ARG A 318 13.94 -1.76 -1.54
C ARG A 318 13.72 -2.33 -2.95
N CYS A 319 14.76 -2.30 -3.77
CA CYS A 319 14.81 -2.87 -5.11
C CYS A 319 16.24 -3.36 -5.34
N VAL A 320 16.39 -4.65 -5.62
CA VAL A 320 17.71 -5.28 -5.79
C VAL A 320 18.28 -4.89 -7.16
N ALA A 321 18.92 -3.72 -7.24
CA ALA A 321 19.25 -3.05 -8.50
C ALA A 321 20.28 -3.80 -9.37
N SER A 322 20.92 -4.84 -8.81
CA SER A 322 21.83 -5.79 -9.47
C SER A 322 21.10 -6.92 -10.22
N ARG A 323 19.80 -7.14 -9.98
CA ARG A 323 18.95 -8.03 -10.81
C ARG A 323 18.57 -7.43 -12.15
N ALA A 324 18.69 -6.10 -12.28
CA ALA A 324 18.35 -5.41 -13.50
C ALA A 324 19.34 -5.73 -14.62
N GLN A 325 18.82 -5.88 -15.83
CA GLN A 325 19.62 -6.03 -17.04
C GLN A 325 20.66 -4.89 -17.18
N THR A 326 21.70 -5.15 -17.97
CA THR A 326 22.71 -4.14 -18.32
C THR A 326 22.72 -3.92 -19.84
N GLY A 327 23.17 -2.75 -20.29
CA GLY A 327 23.18 -2.38 -21.70
C GLY A 327 22.89 -0.90 -21.93
N ALA A 328 23.10 -0.44 -23.17
CA ALA A 328 22.73 0.91 -23.60
C ALA A 328 21.20 1.09 -23.61
N LEU A 329 20.73 2.32 -23.35
CA LEU A 329 19.30 2.66 -23.42
C LEU A 329 18.75 2.30 -24.81
N ASP A 330 17.54 1.73 -24.86
CA ASP A 330 16.86 1.56 -26.13
C ASP A 330 16.49 2.94 -26.68
N GLY A 331 16.86 3.19 -27.94
CA GLY A 331 16.68 4.49 -28.56
C GLY A 331 15.24 4.95 -28.48
N ALA A 332 15.02 6.20 -28.06
CA ALA A 332 13.72 6.84 -28.22
C ALA A 332 13.47 7.02 -29.72
N THR A 333 12.59 6.21 -30.29
CA THR A 333 12.38 6.09 -31.75
C THR A 333 11.65 7.29 -32.39
N GLY A 334 11.55 8.42 -31.70
CA GLY A 334 10.80 9.61 -32.13
C GLY A 334 9.28 9.43 -32.02
N SER A 335 8.53 10.42 -32.52
CA SER A 335 7.07 10.34 -32.64
C SER A 335 6.67 9.08 -33.42
N PRO A 336 5.58 8.39 -33.03
CA PRO A 336 5.16 7.17 -33.70
C PRO A 336 4.94 7.44 -35.19
N ALA A 337 5.52 6.58 -36.05
CA ALA A 337 5.00 6.44 -37.40
C ALA A 337 3.49 6.18 -37.29
N ALA A 338 2.69 6.76 -38.20
CA ALA A 338 1.24 6.58 -38.17
C ALA A 338 0.94 5.08 -38.06
N ALA A 339 0.26 4.68 -36.98
CA ALA A 339 -0.12 3.29 -36.80
C ALA A 339 -0.86 2.83 -38.05
N VAL A 340 -0.61 1.60 -38.49
CA VAL A 340 -1.48 0.96 -39.48
C VAL A 340 -2.87 0.97 -38.86
N VAL A 341 -3.73 1.84 -39.38
CA VAL A 341 -5.07 2.03 -38.84
C VAL A 341 -5.78 0.71 -39.05
N ALA A 342 -6.18 0.07 -37.95
CA ALA A 342 -7.06 -1.07 -38.03
C ALA A 342 -8.43 -0.56 -38.52
N GLU A 343 -8.65 -0.56 -39.84
CA GLU A 343 -9.94 -0.21 -40.44
C GLU A 343 -11.05 -1.19 -40.04
N ALA A 344 -10.68 -2.38 -39.55
CA ALA A 344 -11.62 -3.37 -39.04
C ALA A 344 -12.21 -2.94 -37.69
N ASP A 345 -13.53 -2.71 -37.69
CA ASP A 345 -14.34 -2.59 -36.49
C ASP A 345 -14.16 -3.81 -35.58
N ALA A 346 -13.61 -3.59 -34.39
CA ALA A 346 -13.27 -4.66 -33.46
C ALA A 346 -14.10 -4.57 -32.16
N GLY A 347 -14.80 -5.65 -31.83
CA GLY A 347 -15.50 -5.83 -30.56
C GLY A 347 -14.63 -6.55 -29.53
N PHE A 348 -14.98 -6.48 -28.25
CA PHE A 348 -14.23 -7.09 -27.16
C PHE A 348 -14.54 -8.58 -27.00
N VAL A 349 -13.49 -9.37 -26.83
CA VAL A 349 -13.53 -10.78 -26.41
C VAL A 349 -12.85 -10.86 -25.05
N GLY A 350 -13.67 -10.87 -23.99
CA GLY A 350 -13.20 -10.97 -22.61
C GLY A 350 -12.64 -12.35 -22.27
N MET A 351 -11.69 -12.39 -21.34
CA MET A 351 -11.04 -13.61 -20.87
C MET A 351 -10.93 -13.64 -19.35
N GLN A 352 -10.79 -14.85 -18.79
CA GLN A 352 -10.17 -15.03 -17.47
C GLN A 352 -8.73 -14.49 -17.52
N PRO A 353 -8.24 -13.72 -16.52
CA PRO A 353 -6.90 -13.16 -16.56
C PRO A 353 -5.81 -14.23 -16.66
N VAL A 354 -4.94 -14.13 -17.67
CA VAL A 354 -3.81 -15.06 -17.87
C VAL A 354 -2.48 -14.34 -17.88
N ARG A 355 -1.56 -14.79 -17.01
CA ARG A 355 -0.17 -14.32 -16.95
C ARG A 355 0.56 -14.62 -18.27
N VAL A 356 1.00 -13.56 -18.96
CA VAL A 356 1.76 -13.64 -20.23
C VAL A 356 3.20 -13.13 -20.10
N LEU A 357 3.50 -12.28 -19.11
CA LEU A 357 4.86 -11.91 -18.73
C LEU A 357 5.00 -11.86 -17.20
N ASP A 358 6.11 -12.37 -16.68
CA ASP A 358 6.59 -12.07 -15.33
C ASP A 358 8.12 -12.04 -15.34
N THR A 359 8.72 -10.85 -15.27
CA THR A 359 10.19 -10.71 -15.38
C THR A 359 10.97 -11.37 -14.24
N ARG A 360 10.27 -11.76 -13.16
CA ARG A 360 10.81 -12.47 -12.00
C ARG A 360 10.87 -13.98 -12.22
N VAL A 361 10.22 -14.50 -13.28
CA VAL A 361 10.06 -15.93 -13.55
C VAL A 361 10.64 -16.29 -14.90
N ALA A 362 11.73 -17.06 -14.91
CA ALA A 362 12.47 -17.40 -16.12
C ALA A 362 11.61 -18.02 -17.25
N GLY A 363 10.61 -18.83 -16.89
CA GLY A 363 9.68 -19.48 -17.82
C GLY A 363 8.53 -18.61 -18.34
N LEU A 364 8.40 -17.35 -17.90
CA LEU A 364 7.35 -16.40 -18.31
C LEU A 364 7.98 -15.11 -18.87
N GLY A 365 9.03 -15.26 -19.68
CA GLY A 365 9.77 -14.13 -20.28
C GLY A 365 10.78 -13.45 -19.34
N GLY A 366 10.86 -13.86 -18.07
CA GLY A 366 11.83 -13.35 -17.09
C GLY A 366 13.23 -13.96 -17.16
N SER A 367 13.61 -14.65 -18.25
CA SER A 367 14.94 -15.25 -18.40
C SER A 367 16.07 -14.22 -18.41
N GLY A 368 15.77 -12.97 -18.76
CA GLY A 368 16.67 -11.83 -18.65
C GLY A 368 16.63 -11.10 -17.30
N GLY A 369 15.81 -11.52 -16.34
CA GLY A 369 15.62 -10.83 -15.05
C GLY A 369 14.92 -9.47 -15.16
N MET A 370 15.09 -8.65 -14.11
CA MET A 370 14.44 -7.34 -13.95
C MET A 370 14.76 -6.40 -15.12
N MET A 371 13.78 -5.63 -15.58
CA MET A 371 14.01 -4.67 -16.67
C MET A 371 14.97 -3.56 -16.23
N ARG A 372 15.87 -3.18 -17.14
CA ARG A 372 16.73 -2.02 -16.96
C ARG A 372 15.99 -0.71 -17.24
N ALA A 373 16.52 0.37 -16.66
CA ALA A 373 16.15 1.72 -17.08
C ALA A 373 16.42 1.88 -18.59
N GLY A 374 15.44 2.43 -19.30
CA GLY A 374 15.49 2.59 -20.74
C GLY A 374 15.37 1.30 -21.55
N GLY A 375 14.96 0.17 -20.96
CA GLY A 375 14.82 -1.11 -21.66
C GLY A 375 13.39 -1.40 -22.14
N THR A 376 13.28 -2.21 -23.19
CA THR A 376 12.02 -2.69 -23.77
C THR A 376 11.97 -4.22 -23.75
N VAL A 377 10.84 -4.78 -23.33
CA VAL A 377 10.53 -6.22 -23.40
C VAL A 377 9.41 -6.46 -24.41
N ARG A 378 9.53 -7.51 -25.23
CA ARG A 378 8.44 -8.00 -26.09
C ARG A 378 7.60 -9.00 -25.29
N VAL A 379 6.29 -8.80 -25.28
CA VAL A 379 5.30 -9.72 -24.71
C VAL A 379 4.71 -10.53 -25.85
N ASP A 380 4.96 -11.84 -25.84
CA ASP A 380 4.38 -12.77 -26.81
C ASP A 380 2.95 -13.15 -26.41
N LEU A 381 2.02 -13.00 -27.35
CA LEU A 381 0.59 -13.32 -27.22
C LEU A 381 0.18 -14.38 -28.26
N ALA A 382 1.12 -15.02 -28.95
CA ALA A 382 0.86 -16.08 -29.92
C ALA A 382 0.04 -17.23 -29.28
N GLY A 383 -1.00 -17.68 -30.00
CA GLY A 383 -1.93 -18.70 -29.49
C GLY A 383 -2.80 -18.26 -28.31
N ARG A 384 -2.72 -16.99 -27.85
CA ARG A 384 -3.55 -16.42 -26.77
C ARG A 384 -4.63 -15.47 -27.26
N LEU A 385 -4.56 -15.01 -28.50
CA LEU A 385 -5.48 -14.03 -29.08
C LEU A 385 -6.51 -14.69 -30.02
N PRO A 386 -7.75 -14.16 -30.10
CA PRO A 386 -8.69 -14.51 -31.16
C PRO A 386 -8.12 -14.20 -32.56
N ALA A 387 -8.61 -14.92 -33.57
CA ALA A 387 -8.23 -14.67 -34.96
C ALA A 387 -8.59 -13.23 -35.38
N GLY A 388 -7.64 -12.55 -36.02
CA GLY A 388 -7.83 -11.16 -36.47
C GLY A 388 -7.84 -10.11 -35.35
N ALA A 389 -7.41 -10.44 -34.12
CA ALA A 389 -7.33 -9.47 -33.04
C ALA A 389 -6.43 -8.27 -33.39
N SER A 390 -6.97 -7.06 -33.28
CA SER A 390 -6.28 -5.81 -33.61
C SER A 390 -5.65 -5.13 -32.40
N ALA A 391 -6.15 -5.39 -31.18
CA ALA A 391 -5.60 -4.88 -29.94
C ALA A 391 -5.75 -5.89 -28.78
N ALA A 392 -4.86 -5.82 -27.79
CA ALA A 392 -4.92 -6.59 -26.56
C ALA A 392 -5.28 -5.68 -25.37
N ALA A 393 -6.11 -6.18 -24.45
CA ALA A 393 -6.37 -5.57 -23.17
C ALA A 393 -5.54 -6.27 -22.09
N LEU A 394 -4.76 -5.51 -21.34
CA LEU A 394 -3.72 -6.02 -20.44
C LEU A 394 -3.80 -5.32 -19.07
N ASN A 395 -3.77 -6.09 -17.98
CA ASN A 395 -3.36 -5.54 -16.68
C ASN A 395 -1.83 -5.57 -16.63
N VAL A 396 -1.20 -4.40 -16.51
CA VAL A 396 0.26 -4.26 -16.48
C VAL A 396 0.67 -3.71 -15.13
N THR A 397 1.57 -4.42 -14.44
CA THR A 397 2.02 -4.09 -13.09
C THR A 397 3.52 -3.87 -13.05
N ALA A 398 3.93 -2.68 -12.63
CA ALA A 398 5.28 -2.36 -12.22
C ALA A 398 5.49 -2.85 -10.78
N VAL A 399 6.48 -3.70 -10.55
CA VAL A 399 6.78 -4.35 -9.25
C VAL A 399 8.15 -3.91 -8.75
N ALA A 400 8.20 -3.53 -7.47
CA ALA A 400 9.43 -3.12 -6.75
C ALA A 400 10.39 -2.21 -7.57
N PRO A 401 9.92 -1.10 -8.18
CA PRO A 401 10.77 -0.20 -8.95
C PRO A 401 11.89 0.43 -8.11
N CYS A 402 13.10 0.50 -8.65
CA CYS A 402 14.27 1.10 -7.97
C CYS A 402 14.23 2.63 -7.88
N GLY A 403 13.35 3.27 -8.65
CA GLY A 403 13.27 4.72 -8.77
C GLY A 403 11.98 5.10 -9.48
N SER A 404 11.50 6.32 -9.27
CA SER A 404 10.29 6.83 -9.93
C SER A 404 10.42 6.78 -11.46
N GLY A 405 9.31 6.50 -12.14
CA GLY A 405 9.30 6.33 -13.59
C GLY A 405 7.94 5.91 -14.11
N TYR A 406 7.94 5.32 -15.31
CA TYR A 406 6.74 4.81 -15.95
C TYR A 406 7.02 3.64 -16.90
N LEU A 407 5.97 2.88 -17.20
CA LEU A 407 5.90 1.95 -18.31
C LEU A 407 5.12 2.55 -19.48
N THR A 408 5.56 2.27 -20.71
CA THR A 408 4.81 2.53 -21.95
C THR A 408 4.50 1.19 -22.61
N VAL A 409 3.22 0.94 -22.91
CA VAL A 409 2.72 -0.28 -23.55
C VAL A 409 2.28 0.08 -24.98
N PHE A 410 2.83 -0.59 -25.98
CA PHE A 410 2.68 -0.17 -27.38
C PHE A 410 2.81 -1.36 -28.35
N SER A 411 2.31 -1.18 -29.58
CA SER A 411 2.63 -2.08 -30.70
C SER A 411 4.14 -2.09 -30.91
N CYS A 412 4.76 -3.27 -31.05
CA CYS A 412 6.21 -3.35 -31.25
C CYS A 412 6.66 -2.57 -32.50
N GLY A 413 7.76 -1.82 -32.38
CA GLY A 413 8.20 -0.84 -33.38
C GLY A 413 8.48 0.51 -32.73
N THR A 414 7.92 1.58 -33.28
CA THR A 414 8.14 2.95 -32.79
C THR A 414 7.38 3.21 -31.48
N ARG A 415 8.10 3.47 -30.38
CA ARG A 415 7.54 3.79 -29.07
C ARG A 415 6.87 5.18 -29.07
N PRO A 416 5.57 5.30 -28.71
CA PRO A 416 4.92 6.59 -28.52
C PRO A 416 5.36 7.30 -27.23
N ASP A 417 5.22 8.62 -27.18
CA ASP A 417 5.46 9.43 -25.97
C ASP A 417 4.23 9.39 -25.03
N THR A 418 3.91 8.22 -24.48
CA THR A 418 2.82 8.06 -23.49
C THR A 418 3.27 7.19 -22.32
N SER A 419 2.60 7.30 -21.17
CA SER A 419 2.88 6.53 -19.96
C SER A 419 1.60 5.87 -19.44
N ASN A 420 1.55 4.53 -19.44
CA ASN A 420 0.38 3.77 -19.01
C ASN A 420 0.40 3.44 -17.51
N VAL A 421 1.58 3.11 -16.98
CA VAL A 421 1.77 2.78 -15.55
C VAL A 421 2.81 3.73 -14.99
N ASN A 422 2.41 4.71 -14.18
CA ASN A 422 3.34 5.64 -13.51
C ASN A 422 3.55 5.19 -12.07
N PHE A 423 4.80 5.23 -11.60
CA PHE A 423 5.19 4.64 -10.31
C PHE A 423 6.30 5.45 -9.60
N ALA A 424 6.34 5.33 -8.28
CA ALA A 424 7.40 5.83 -7.42
C ALA A 424 8.30 4.69 -6.93
N ALA A 425 9.51 4.99 -6.45
CA ALA A 425 10.44 3.98 -5.91
C ALA A 425 9.77 3.09 -4.84
N GLY A 426 9.93 1.76 -4.96
CA GLY A 426 9.34 0.77 -4.07
C GLY A 426 7.81 0.61 -4.15
N ARG A 427 7.10 1.45 -4.93
CA ARG A 427 5.64 1.39 -5.06
C ARG A 427 5.24 0.49 -6.22
N THR A 428 4.75 -0.70 -5.89
CA THR A 428 4.08 -1.58 -6.87
C THR A 428 2.79 -0.91 -7.36
N THR A 429 2.64 -0.75 -8.67
CA THR A 429 1.51 -0.06 -9.30
C THR A 429 1.03 -0.82 -10.55
N ALA A 430 -0.29 -0.96 -10.69
CA ALA A 430 -0.95 -1.58 -11.83
C ALA A 430 -1.80 -0.56 -12.58
N ALA A 431 -1.89 -0.72 -13.90
CA ALA A 431 -2.88 -0.04 -14.73
C ALA A 431 -3.39 -0.97 -15.85
N LEU A 432 -4.60 -0.67 -16.33
CA LEU A 432 -5.10 -1.21 -17.59
C LEU A 432 -4.38 -0.52 -18.76
N ALA A 433 -3.85 -1.33 -19.67
CA ALA A 433 -3.36 -0.89 -20.97
C ALA A 433 -4.16 -1.56 -22.09
N ILE A 434 -4.52 -0.79 -23.12
CA ILE A 434 -5.00 -1.31 -24.40
C ILE A 434 -3.98 -0.87 -25.44
N ALA A 435 -3.44 -1.83 -26.19
CA ALA A 435 -2.43 -1.57 -27.22
C ALA A 435 -2.69 -2.40 -28.46
N SER A 436 -2.50 -1.80 -29.63
CA SER A 436 -2.56 -2.52 -30.91
C SER A 436 -1.55 -3.65 -30.96
N VAL A 437 -1.94 -4.77 -31.56
CA VAL A 437 -1.12 -5.98 -31.66
C VAL A 437 -0.45 -6.04 -33.03
N THR A 438 0.85 -6.37 -33.05
CA THR A 438 1.62 -6.65 -34.26
C THR A 438 2.40 -7.95 -34.09
N ASP A 439 2.33 -8.83 -35.09
CA ASP A 439 2.92 -10.18 -35.05
C ASP A 439 2.59 -10.94 -33.76
N SER A 440 1.30 -10.91 -33.37
CA SER A 440 0.78 -11.48 -32.12
C SER A 440 1.53 -11.04 -30.85
N ALA A 441 2.04 -9.82 -30.80
CA ALA A 441 2.75 -9.28 -29.65
C ALA A 441 2.45 -7.81 -29.37
N VAL A 442 2.84 -7.39 -28.17
CA VAL A 442 3.03 -5.98 -27.79
C VAL A 442 4.42 -5.80 -27.19
N CYS A 443 4.88 -4.56 -27.09
CA CYS A 443 6.13 -4.20 -26.44
C CYS A 443 5.86 -3.31 -25.23
N ILE A 444 6.66 -3.47 -24.18
CA ILE A 444 6.61 -2.66 -22.96
C ILE A 444 7.99 -2.05 -22.73
N PHE A 445 8.05 -0.73 -22.68
CA PHE A 445 9.24 0.05 -22.32
C PHE A 445 9.17 0.42 -20.84
N SER A 446 10.32 0.43 -20.15
CA SER A 446 10.46 1.00 -18.81
C SER A 446 11.43 2.16 -18.77
N PHE A 447 11.01 3.27 -18.15
CA PHE A 447 11.88 4.41 -17.85
C PHE A 447 12.94 4.10 -16.78
N SER A 448 12.59 3.26 -15.79
CA SER A 448 13.41 2.97 -14.59
C SER A 448 13.70 1.47 -14.46
N LYS A 449 14.59 1.07 -13.53
CA LYS A 449 14.78 -0.36 -13.21
C LYS A 449 13.56 -0.87 -12.45
N VAL A 450 12.91 -1.92 -12.93
CA VAL A 450 11.63 -2.41 -12.40
C VAL A 450 11.34 -3.85 -12.86
N ASP A 451 10.64 -4.63 -12.04
CA ASP A 451 10.07 -5.90 -12.50
C ASP A 451 8.70 -5.65 -13.14
N VAL A 452 8.39 -6.32 -14.25
CA VAL A 452 7.11 -6.14 -14.97
C VAL A 452 6.34 -7.45 -15.00
N VAL A 453 5.06 -7.34 -14.67
CA VAL A 453 4.09 -8.42 -14.65
C VAL A 453 2.93 -8.03 -15.57
N VAL A 454 2.51 -8.93 -16.45
CA VAL A 454 1.45 -8.68 -17.45
C VAL A 454 0.45 -9.82 -17.46
N ASP A 455 -0.83 -9.48 -17.34
CA ASP A 455 -1.95 -10.38 -17.57
C ASP A 455 -2.76 -9.96 -18.79
N LEU A 456 -3.03 -10.91 -19.68
CA LEU A 456 -4.02 -10.76 -20.74
C LEU A 456 -5.42 -10.98 -20.14
N ILE A 457 -6.29 -9.97 -20.27
CA ILE A 457 -7.69 -10.00 -19.77
C ILE A 457 -8.72 -9.99 -20.91
N GLY A 458 -8.27 -9.86 -22.15
CA GLY A 458 -9.09 -9.96 -23.35
C GLY A 458 -8.43 -9.32 -24.56
N ALA A 459 -9.13 -9.32 -25.69
CA ALA A 459 -8.66 -8.74 -26.94
C ALA A 459 -9.80 -8.07 -27.70
N PHE A 460 -9.47 -7.15 -28.61
CA PHE A 460 -10.41 -6.58 -29.56
C PHE A 460 -10.23 -7.26 -30.91
N ALA A 461 -11.29 -7.86 -31.44
CA ALA A 461 -11.27 -8.66 -32.66
C ALA A 461 -12.59 -8.54 -33.46
N PRO A 462 -12.60 -8.85 -34.77
CA PRO A 462 -13.83 -9.00 -35.54
C PRO A 462 -14.79 -10.00 -34.89
N GLY A 463 -16.08 -9.66 -34.84
CA GLY A 463 -17.11 -10.51 -34.21
C GLY A 463 -17.09 -10.55 -32.68
N GLY A 464 -16.21 -9.80 -32.01
CA GLY A 464 -16.30 -9.59 -30.57
C GLY A 464 -17.52 -8.73 -30.17
N ALA A 465 -17.82 -8.67 -28.88
CA ALA A 465 -18.96 -7.93 -28.35
C ALA A 465 -18.77 -6.41 -28.44
N LEU A 466 -19.80 -5.67 -28.85
CA LEU A 466 -19.73 -4.22 -29.06
C LEU A 466 -19.91 -3.48 -27.73
N PHE A 467 -19.26 -2.33 -27.60
CA PHE A 467 -19.32 -1.49 -26.39
C PHE A 467 -20.58 -0.62 -26.38
N HIS A 468 -21.27 -0.63 -25.25
CA HIS A 468 -22.39 0.25 -24.96
C HIS A 468 -22.01 1.15 -23.78
N PRO A 469 -21.82 2.47 -24.02
CA PRO A 469 -21.44 3.39 -22.95
C PRO A 469 -22.57 3.56 -21.94
N LEU A 470 -22.20 3.68 -20.67
CA LEU A 470 -23.02 4.23 -19.61
C LEU A 470 -22.36 5.54 -19.14
N GLY A 471 -23.14 6.47 -18.59
CA GLY A 471 -22.53 7.43 -17.66
C GLY A 471 -21.98 6.62 -16.47
N PRO A 472 -20.82 6.94 -15.86
CA PRO A 472 -20.24 6.07 -14.84
C PRO A 472 -21.21 5.83 -13.67
N VAL A 473 -21.74 4.62 -13.56
CA VAL A 473 -22.75 4.27 -12.55
C VAL A 473 -22.06 3.68 -11.32
N ARG A 474 -22.30 4.25 -10.14
CA ARG A 474 -21.89 3.67 -8.85
C ARG A 474 -22.60 2.33 -8.64
N TRP A 475 -21.89 1.25 -8.93
CA TRP A 475 -22.44 -0.09 -8.88
C TRP A 475 -22.34 -0.70 -7.49
N VAL A 476 -21.21 -0.45 -6.81
CA VAL A 476 -20.94 -0.85 -5.42
C VAL A 476 -20.27 0.30 -4.70
N ASP A 477 -20.67 0.54 -3.45
CA ASP A 477 -19.93 1.35 -2.48
C ASP A 477 -20.05 0.72 -1.10
N THR A 478 -19.07 -0.10 -0.69
CA THR A 478 -19.15 -0.82 0.59
C THR A 478 -19.13 0.11 1.81
N ARG A 479 -18.78 1.39 1.64
CA ARG A 479 -18.91 2.41 2.70
C ARG A 479 -20.38 2.72 3.05
N GLY A 480 -21.33 2.25 2.23
CA GLY A 480 -22.76 2.41 2.42
C GLY A 480 -23.38 3.62 1.71
N ALA A 481 -22.72 4.16 0.69
CA ALA A 481 -23.34 5.14 -0.21
C ALA A 481 -24.36 4.46 -1.15
N ALA A 482 -25.26 5.24 -1.75
CA ALA A 482 -26.24 4.72 -2.69
C ALA A 482 -25.55 4.12 -3.93
N ALA A 483 -25.91 2.88 -4.29
CA ALA A 483 -25.31 2.12 -5.38
C ALA A 483 -26.34 1.13 -5.97
N VAL A 484 -26.09 0.63 -7.20
CA VAL A 484 -26.97 -0.36 -7.87
C VAL A 484 -27.07 -1.67 -7.08
N PHE A 485 -25.96 -2.11 -6.49
CA PHE A 485 -25.91 -3.25 -5.57
C PHE A 485 -25.57 -2.75 -4.17
N ALA A 486 -26.60 -2.66 -3.32
CA ALA A 486 -26.46 -2.25 -1.94
C ALA A 486 -25.73 -3.33 -1.13
N THR A 487 -24.51 -3.02 -0.72
CA THR A 487 -23.68 -3.79 0.22
C THR A 487 -22.96 -2.83 1.16
N LYS A 488 -22.60 -3.26 2.37
CA LYS A 488 -21.99 -2.41 3.39
C LYS A 488 -20.99 -3.15 4.26
N GLY A 489 -19.90 -2.48 4.59
CA GLY A 489 -18.85 -2.92 5.49
C GLY A 489 -17.61 -3.41 4.73
N PRO A 490 -16.43 -3.39 5.39
CA PRO A 490 -15.18 -3.70 4.74
C PRO A 490 -15.11 -5.18 4.36
N ILE A 491 -14.59 -5.43 3.16
CA ILE A 491 -14.27 -6.77 2.67
C ILE A 491 -13.04 -7.25 3.42
N ALA A 492 -13.14 -8.41 4.07
CA ALA A 492 -12.04 -8.98 4.85
C ALA A 492 -10.94 -9.58 3.95
N THR A 493 -9.76 -9.82 4.54
CA THR A 493 -8.63 -10.46 3.85
C THR A 493 -9.05 -11.79 3.22
N GLY A 494 -8.80 -11.95 1.91
CA GLY A 494 -9.12 -13.16 1.17
C GLY A 494 -10.62 -13.40 0.93
N GLN A 495 -11.52 -12.53 1.40
CA GLN A 495 -12.94 -12.61 1.06
C GLN A 495 -13.21 -11.84 -0.25
N GLY A 496 -14.02 -12.43 -1.13
CA GLY A 496 -14.54 -11.77 -2.32
C GLY A 496 -16.02 -11.42 -2.15
N ILE A 497 -16.49 -10.40 -2.87
CA ILE A 497 -17.91 -10.12 -3.06
C ILE A 497 -18.34 -10.40 -4.49
N ASP A 498 -19.43 -11.15 -4.63
CA ASP A 498 -20.10 -11.34 -5.91
C ASP A 498 -20.92 -10.09 -6.23
N VAL A 499 -20.52 -9.38 -7.28
CA VAL A 499 -21.17 -8.17 -7.79
C VAL A 499 -22.02 -8.55 -9.00
N PRO A 500 -23.36 -8.60 -8.87
CA PRO A 500 -24.24 -8.93 -9.99
C PRO A 500 -24.33 -7.75 -10.96
N ILE A 501 -24.09 -8.01 -12.24
CA ILE A 501 -24.06 -6.99 -13.30
C ILE A 501 -25.24 -7.15 -14.27
N ALA A 502 -25.35 -8.31 -14.92
CA ALA A 502 -26.29 -8.57 -15.99
C ALA A 502 -27.75 -8.46 -15.53
N GLY A 503 -28.61 -7.88 -16.38
CA GLY A 503 -30.02 -7.65 -16.07
C GLY A 503 -30.29 -6.52 -15.06
N ARG A 504 -29.34 -5.62 -14.81
CA ARG A 504 -29.48 -4.50 -13.84
C ARG A 504 -29.06 -3.17 -14.44
N ALA A 505 -29.72 -2.09 -14.00
CA ALA A 505 -29.36 -0.69 -14.29
C ALA A 505 -28.99 -0.38 -15.76
N GLY A 506 -29.71 -0.98 -16.72
CA GLY A 506 -29.50 -0.78 -18.15
C GLY A 506 -28.51 -1.74 -18.83
N VAL A 507 -27.90 -2.67 -18.08
CA VAL A 507 -27.08 -3.76 -18.65
C VAL A 507 -27.97 -4.98 -18.95
N PRO A 508 -28.01 -5.49 -20.20
CA PRO A 508 -28.78 -6.69 -20.57
C PRO A 508 -28.34 -7.97 -19.85
N VAL A 509 -29.16 -9.01 -19.97
CA VAL A 509 -28.87 -10.35 -19.41
C VAL A 509 -27.80 -11.12 -20.21
N ASP A 510 -27.59 -10.76 -21.49
CA ASP A 510 -26.59 -11.35 -22.39
C ASP A 510 -25.28 -10.53 -22.46
N ALA A 511 -25.11 -9.53 -21.58
CA ALA A 511 -23.85 -8.82 -21.48
C ALA A 511 -22.70 -9.80 -21.17
N SER A 512 -21.57 -9.61 -21.85
CA SER A 512 -20.43 -10.53 -21.85
C SER A 512 -19.21 -9.98 -21.09
N ALA A 513 -19.11 -8.67 -20.92
CA ALA A 513 -18.07 -8.00 -20.15
C ALA A 513 -18.53 -6.59 -19.70
N VAL A 514 -17.77 -5.99 -18.78
CA VAL A 514 -17.92 -4.58 -18.37
C VAL A 514 -16.60 -3.82 -18.35
N TRP A 515 -16.68 -2.51 -18.61
CA TRP A 515 -15.64 -1.56 -18.25
C TRP A 515 -15.93 -1.02 -16.85
N ILE A 516 -15.01 -1.25 -15.91
CA ILE A 516 -15.12 -0.74 -14.54
C ILE A 516 -14.00 0.26 -14.22
N ASN A 517 -14.24 1.08 -13.20
CA ASN A 517 -13.20 1.68 -12.37
C ASN A 517 -13.35 1.11 -10.96
N LEU A 518 -12.31 0.44 -10.46
CA LEU A 518 -12.25 -0.13 -9.12
C LEU A 518 -11.42 0.81 -8.24
N THR A 519 -12.06 1.45 -7.27
CA THR A 519 -11.37 2.20 -6.21
C THR A 519 -11.35 1.37 -4.93
N ALA A 520 -10.14 1.12 -4.42
CA ALA A 520 -9.90 0.48 -3.14
C ALA A 520 -9.46 1.54 -2.12
N THR A 521 -9.97 1.46 -0.89
CA THR A 521 -9.60 2.39 0.20
C THR A 521 -9.68 1.72 1.57
N GLY A 522 -9.02 2.29 2.59
CA GLY A 522 -9.04 1.74 3.95
C GLY A 522 -8.34 0.39 4.14
N SER A 523 -7.54 -0.05 3.16
CA SER A 523 -6.72 -1.26 3.29
C SER A 523 -5.63 -1.07 4.34
N ARG A 524 -5.52 -2.00 5.30
CA ARG A 524 -4.64 -1.84 6.48
C ARG A 524 -3.16 -2.12 6.23
N VAL A 525 -2.83 -2.74 5.09
CA VAL A 525 -1.49 -3.11 4.64
C VAL A 525 -1.35 -2.79 3.15
N ASP A 526 -0.12 -2.73 2.65
CA ASP A 526 0.13 -2.64 1.20
C ASP A 526 -0.40 -3.91 0.53
N THR A 527 -1.35 -3.77 -0.42
CA THR A 527 -2.12 -4.91 -0.91
C THR A 527 -2.55 -4.74 -2.37
N VAL A 528 -3.08 -5.83 -2.93
CA VAL A 528 -3.67 -5.86 -4.27
C VAL A 528 -5.16 -6.18 -4.16
N TRP A 529 -5.95 -5.49 -4.96
CA TRP A 529 -7.36 -5.79 -5.18
C TRP A 529 -7.56 -6.29 -6.60
N GLN A 530 -8.53 -7.19 -6.73
CA GLN A 530 -8.71 -8.00 -7.91
C GLN A 530 -10.18 -7.96 -8.32
N ALA A 531 -10.43 -7.70 -9.60
CA ALA A 531 -11.72 -7.87 -10.24
C ALA A 531 -11.60 -8.95 -11.32
N TYR A 532 -12.44 -9.98 -11.25
CA TYR A 532 -12.41 -11.13 -12.16
C TYR A 532 -13.82 -11.69 -12.40
N PRO A 533 -14.03 -12.54 -13.42
CA PRO A 533 -15.37 -13.04 -13.76
C PRO A 533 -15.97 -13.89 -12.63
N GLY A 534 -17.26 -13.70 -12.35
CA GLY A 534 -17.95 -14.41 -11.28
C GLY A 534 -18.31 -15.88 -11.58
N PRO A 535 -18.82 -16.62 -10.58
CA PRO A 535 -18.89 -16.23 -9.18
C PRO A 535 -17.49 -16.19 -8.52
N CYS A 536 -17.40 -15.59 -7.32
CA CYS A 536 -16.17 -15.60 -6.53
C CYS A 536 -15.63 -17.04 -6.35
N SER A 537 -14.34 -17.21 -6.59
CA SER A 537 -13.69 -18.52 -6.67
C SER A 537 -12.22 -18.38 -6.26
N ALA A 538 -11.32 -19.24 -6.75
CA ALA A 538 -9.89 -19.04 -6.53
C ALA A 538 -9.42 -17.81 -7.31
N PRO A 539 -8.89 -16.75 -6.67
CA PRO A 539 -8.48 -15.54 -7.38
C PRO A 539 -7.37 -15.85 -8.39
N PRO A 540 -7.36 -15.18 -9.56
CA PRO A 540 -6.23 -15.22 -10.46
C PRO A 540 -4.99 -14.59 -9.81
N LEU A 541 -3.81 -14.74 -10.41
CA LEU A 541 -2.60 -14.04 -9.95
C LEU A 541 -2.55 -12.56 -10.38
N SER A 542 -3.56 -12.06 -11.08
CA SER A 542 -3.62 -10.70 -11.63
C SER A 542 -4.05 -9.67 -10.60
N SER A 543 -3.38 -8.52 -10.57
CA SER A 543 -3.82 -7.34 -9.81
C SER A 543 -4.57 -6.36 -10.69
N THR A 544 -5.73 -5.90 -10.21
CA THR A 544 -6.49 -4.82 -10.86
C THR A 544 -6.04 -3.46 -10.34
N VAL A 545 -5.98 -3.27 -9.01
CA VAL A 545 -5.44 -2.05 -8.39
C VAL A 545 -4.51 -2.43 -7.23
N ASN A 546 -3.36 -1.76 -7.16
CA ASN A 546 -2.45 -1.87 -6.01
C ASN A 546 -2.65 -0.64 -5.11
N VAL A 547 -2.77 -0.86 -3.81
CA VAL A 547 -3.04 0.19 -2.83
C VAL A 547 -2.08 0.08 -1.66
N LEU A 548 -1.52 1.21 -1.24
CA LEU A 548 -0.67 1.30 -0.05
C LEU A 548 -1.53 1.37 1.21
N ALA A 549 -0.96 0.96 2.34
CA ALA A 549 -1.61 0.94 3.64
C ALA A 549 -2.23 2.31 4.00
N ASN A 550 -3.53 2.31 4.27
CA ASN A 550 -4.37 3.46 4.62
C ASN A 550 -4.33 4.57 3.55
N ARG A 551 -4.27 4.19 2.27
CA ARG A 551 -4.44 5.08 1.12
C ARG A 551 -5.61 4.62 0.26
N SER A 552 -6.02 5.49 -0.67
CA SER A 552 -6.95 5.15 -1.74
C SER A 552 -6.18 5.00 -3.04
N ALA A 553 -6.56 4.04 -3.88
CA ALA A 553 -6.09 3.91 -5.25
C ALA A 553 -7.25 3.48 -6.15
N ALA A 554 -7.24 3.96 -7.38
CA ALA A 554 -8.27 3.70 -8.38
C ALA A 554 -7.62 3.30 -9.71
N THR A 555 -8.11 2.20 -10.29
CA THR A 555 -7.64 1.67 -11.57
C THR A 555 -8.83 1.09 -12.34
N SER A 556 -8.86 1.32 -13.65
CA SER A 556 -9.87 0.72 -14.51
C SER A 556 -9.51 -0.71 -14.91
N SER A 557 -10.52 -1.49 -15.28
CA SER A 557 -10.35 -2.82 -15.83
C SER A 557 -11.46 -3.13 -16.82
N LEU A 558 -11.13 -3.96 -17.80
CA LEU A 558 -12.12 -4.74 -18.53
C LEU A 558 -12.29 -6.07 -17.79
N VAL A 559 -13.53 -6.49 -17.54
CA VAL A 559 -13.79 -7.75 -16.81
C VAL A 559 -14.87 -8.51 -17.56
N GLN A 560 -14.55 -9.73 -18.04
CA GLN A 560 -15.53 -10.66 -18.58
C GLN A 560 -16.58 -10.98 -17.50
N LEU A 561 -17.85 -11.05 -17.87
CA LEU A 561 -18.90 -11.48 -16.95
C LEU A 561 -18.85 -13.00 -16.76
N GLY A 562 -19.06 -13.40 -15.52
CA GLY A 562 -19.15 -14.78 -15.10
C GLY A 562 -20.37 -15.51 -15.65
N ALA A 563 -20.42 -16.83 -15.46
CA ALA A 563 -21.62 -17.63 -15.75
C ALA A 563 -22.83 -17.22 -14.89
N ASN A 564 -22.60 -16.50 -13.78
CA ASN A 564 -23.63 -15.88 -12.95
C ASN A 564 -24.05 -14.47 -13.43
N GLY A 565 -23.54 -13.98 -14.57
CA GLY A 565 -23.76 -12.62 -15.05
C GLY A 565 -23.12 -11.53 -14.18
N GLY A 566 -22.11 -11.87 -13.38
CA GLY A 566 -21.47 -10.97 -12.42
C GLY A 566 -19.95 -10.98 -12.48
N ILE A 567 -19.34 -10.19 -11.61
CA ILE A 567 -17.89 -10.16 -11.36
C ILE A 567 -17.63 -10.44 -9.87
N CYS A 568 -16.50 -11.02 -9.53
CA CYS A 568 -15.99 -11.04 -8.17
C CYS A 568 -15.06 -9.84 -7.93
N VAL A 569 -15.16 -9.19 -6.77
CA VAL A 569 -14.18 -8.20 -6.29
C VAL A 569 -13.61 -8.65 -4.95
N GLN A 570 -12.28 -8.73 -4.84
CA GLN A 570 -11.59 -9.34 -3.70
C GLN A 570 -10.35 -8.54 -3.27
N ALA A 571 -10.13 -8.46 -1.96
CA ALA A 571 -8.90 -7.94 -1.36
C ALA A 571 -7.95 -9.12 -1.05
N TYR A 572 -6.73 -9.10 -1.58
CA TYR A 572 -5.77 -10.19 -1.35
C TYR A 572 -5.38 -10.30 0.13
N GLN A 573 -4.90 -9.20 0.72
CA GLN A 573 -4.63 -9.06 2.16
C GLN A 573 -5.03 -7.68 2.69
N GLY A 574 -5.03 -7.49 4.01
CA GLY A 574 -5.38 -6.23 4.69
C GLY A 574 -6.86 -5.86 4.71
N GLY A 575 -7.66 -6.41 3.79
CA GLY A 575 -9.07 -6.06 3.59
C GLY A 575 -9.25 -4.60 3.14
N GLY A 576 -10.45 -4.06 3.32
CA GLY A 576 -10.76 -2.64 3.14
C GLY A 576 -12.12 -2.42 2.48
N GLU A 577 -12.37 -1.21 2.01
CA GLU A 577 -13.60 -0.81 1.33
C GLU A 577 -13.40 -0.81 -0.20
N ALA A 578 -14.40 -1.31 -0.93
CA ALA A 578 -14.43 -1.34 -2.39
C ALA A 578 -15.53 -0.43 -2.94
N ILE A 579 -15.15 0.28 -4.01
CA ILE A 579 -16.01 1.12 -4.82
C ILE A 579 -15.88 0.62 -6.26
N VAL A 580 -17.00 0.30 -6.89
CA VAL A 580 -17.03 -0.12 -8.30
C VAL A 580 -17.93 0.84 -9.06
N ASP A 581 -17.35 1.58 -9.99
CA ASP A 581 -18.08 2.35 -10.99
C ASP A 581 -18.07 1.59 -12.32
N VAL A 582 -19.22 1.50 -13.01
CA VAL A 582 -19.32 0.88 -14.35
C VAL A 582 -19.50 1.97 -15.39
N SER A 583 -18.56 2.09 -16.34
CA SER A 583 -18.59 3.07 -17.45
C SER A 583 -19.24 2.53 -18.73
N GLY A 584 -19.54 1.23 -18.77
CA GLY A 584 -20.20 0.60 -19.91
C GLY A 584 -20.08 -0.92 -19.90
N TRP A 585 -20.78 -1.56 -20.82
CA TRP A 585 -20.84 -3.02 -20.96
C TRP A 585 -20.63 -3.43 -22.42
N PHE A 586 -20.33 -4.72 -22.63
CA PHE A 586 -20.10 -5.29 -23.95
C PHE A 586 -21.10 -6.41 -24.25
N GLY A 587 -21.79 -6.34 -25.39
CA GLY A 587 -22.70 -7.40 -25.85
C GLY A 587 -23.16 -7.18 -27.30
N GLY A 588 -24.31 -7.75 -27.67
CA GLY A 588 -24.81 -7.67 -29.05
C GLY A 588 -26.33 -7.68 -29.22
N SER A 589 -27.13 -7.86 -28.15
CA SER A 589 -28.60 -7.88 -28.24
C SER A 589 -29.25 -6.54 -28.54
N LEU A 590 -28.58 -5.42 -28.27
CA LEU A 590 -29.15 -4.07 -28.40
C LEU A 590 -28.55 -3.29 -29.57
N PRO A 591 -29.35 -2.49 -30.29
CA PRO A 591 -28.84 -1.51 -31.25
C PRO A 591 -27.92 -0.47 -30.60
N GLY A 592 -27.06 0.17 -31.41
CA GLY A 592 -26.19 1.25 -30.96
C GLY A 592 -24.91 0.81 -30.25
N GLY A 593 -24.51 -0.45 -30.39
CA GLY A 593 -23.20 -0.92 -29.97
C GLY A 593 -22.08 -0.29 -30.80
N LEU A 594 -20.95 -0.02 -30.15
CA LEU A 594 -19.81 0.68 -30.74
C LEU A 594 -18.57 -0.23 -30.79
N ALA A 595 -17.86 -0.25 -31.91
CA ALA A 595 -16.62 -0.99 -32.12
C ALA A 595 -15.40 -0.13 -31.79
N LEU A 596 -14.34 -0.74 -31.25
CA LEU A 596 -13.08 -0.02 -31.00
C LEU A 596 -12.34 0.21 -32.31
N ARG A 597 -11.97 1.46 -32.57
CA ARG A 597 -10.93 1.84 -33.51
C ARG A 597 -9.71 2.32 -32.74
N SER A 598 -8.68 1.49 -32.71
CA SER A 598 -7.40 1.80 -32.07
C SER A 598 -6.59 2.76 -32.95
N SER A 599 -5.89 3.70 -32.33
CA SER A 599 -4.96 4.61 -33.00
C SER A 599 -3.59 4.56 -32.33
N ALA A 600 -2.57 5.16 -32.97
CA ALA A 600 -1.40 5.59 -32.21
C ALA A 600 -1.84 6.54 -31.09
N PRO A 601 -1.22 6.51 -29.89
CA PRO A 601 -1.53 7.46 -28.82
C PRO A 601 -1.24 8.90 -29.27
N THR A 602 -2.24 9.77 -29.21
CA THR A 602 -2.12 11.20 -29.55
C THR A 602 -2.36 12.07 -28.32
N ARG A 603 -1.47 13.03 -28.06
CA ARG A 603 -1.66 13.97 -26.94
C ARG A 603 -2.76 14.97 -27.30
N VAL A 604 -3.88 14.89 -26.57
CA VAL A 604 -5.02 15.80 -26.72
C VAL A 604 -5.04 16.91 -25.67
N LEU A 605 -4.29 16.73 -24.57
CA LEU A 605 -4.09 17.74 -23.54
C LEU A 605 -2.70 17.60 -22.92
N ASP A 606 -1.98 18.72 -22.81
CA ASP A 606 -0.81 18.85 -21.93
C ASP A 606 -0.88 20.21 -21.24
N THR A 607 -1.02 20.19 -19.92
CA THR A 607 -1.16 21.43 -19.14
C THR A 607 0.13 21.81 -18.41
N ARG A 608 1.24 21.08 -18.62
CA ARG A 608 2.53 21.28 -17.93
C ARG A 608 3.25 22.59 -18.30
N SER A 609 2.90 23.20 -19.42
CA SER A 609 3.48 24.47 -19.89
C SER A 609 2.80 25.73 -19.33
N ALA A 610 1.69 25.59 -18.60
CA ALA A 610 0.99 26.70 -17.95
C ALA A 610 1.35 26.78 -16.45
N PRO A 611 1.16 27.94 -15.77
CA PRO A 611 1.12 27.99 -14.31
C PRO A 611 0.08 27.01 -13.75
N MET A 612 0.35 26.40 -12.59
CA MET A 612 -0.34 25.22 -12.04
C MET A 612 -1.87 25.23 -12.31
N PRO A 613 -2.38 24.39 -13.25
CA PRO A 613 -3.58 24.68 -14.00
C PRO A 613 -4.88 24.16 -13.36
N ALA A 614 -5.90 25.02 -13.46
CA ALA A 614 -7.35 24.77 -13.55
C ALA A 614 -8.03 23.60 -12.79
N ALA A 615 -9.15 23.94 -12.13
CA ALA A 615 -10.11 22.99 -11.55
C ALA A 615 -10.85 22.10 -12.58
N GLN A 616 -10.72 22.38 -13.88
CA GLN A 616 -11.27 21.57 -14.97
C GLN A 616 -10.54 21.88 -16.28
N ALA A 617 -10.27 20.84 -17.08
CA ALA A 617 -9.80 20.94 -18.46
C ALA A 617 -10.85 20.33 -19.41
N VAL A 618 -10.93 20.84 -20.65
CA VAL A 618 -11.93 20.45 -21.65
C VAL A 618 -11.25 19.96 -22.91
N VAL A 619 -11.72 18.82 -23.45
CA VAL A 619 -11.29 18.27 -24.75
C VAL A 619 -12.53 18.05 -25.62
N ALA A 620 -12.44 18.43 -26.89
CA ALA A 620 -13.48 18.18 -27.88
C ALA A 620 -13.40 16.74 -28.41
N LEU A 621 -14.55 16.10 -28.62
CA LEU A 621 -14.69 14.79 -29.23
C LEU A 621 -15.79 14.81 -30.30
N PRO A 622 -15.66 14.05 -31.39
CA PRO A 622 -16.73 13.90 -32.37
C PRO A 622 -18.01 13.34 -31.73
N ALA A 623 -19.16 13.86 -32.15
CA ALA A 623 -20.47 13.36 -31.71
C ALA A 623 -20.62 11.86 -32.03
N ALA A 624 -21.38 11.13 -31.20
CA ALA A 624 -21.59 9.68 -31.31
C ALA A 624 -20.30 8.82 -31.27
N THR A 625 -19.26 9.28 -30.56
CA THR A 625 -18.05 8.50 -30.27
C THR A 625 -17.83 8.39 -28.75
N VAL A 626 -17.03 7.42 -28.30
CA VAL A 626 -16.52 7.36 -26.92
C VAL A 626 -15.01 7.34 -26.98
N GLY A 627 -14.37 8.37 -26.43
CA GLY A 627 -12.90 8.44 -26.42
C GLY A 627 -12.31 7.46 -25.40
N VAL A 628 -11.22 6.79 -25.78
CA VAL A 628 -10.40 5.97 -24.89
C VAL A 628 -9.16 6.77 -24.53
N PHE A 629 -9.05 7.18 -23.26
CA PHE A 629 -8.05 8.13 -22.79
C PHE A 629 -7.15 7.55 -21.71
N ASN A 630 -5.83 7.68 -21.88
CA ASN A 630 -4.87 7.55 -20.80
C ASN A 630 -4.67 8.93 -20.16
N ILE A 631 -5.09 9.06 -18.91
CA ILE A 631 -5.14 10.34 -18.18
C ILE A 631 -4.08 10.28 -17.09
N THR A 632 -3.08 11.16 -17.17
CA THR A 632 -1.97 11.24 -16.22
C THR A 632 -2.08 12.54 -15.41
N ALA A 633 -2.21 12.41 -14.09
CA ALA A 633 -2.07 13.52 -13.15
C ALA A 633 -0.60 13.64 -12.70
N VAL A 634 -0.01 14.79 -12.95
CA VAL A 634 1.39 15.14 -12.70
C VAL A 634 1.46 16.20 -11.61
N THR A 635 2.37 16.01 -10.65
CA THR A 635 2.65 16.97 -9.56
C THR A 635 1.37 17.48 -8.86
N ALA A 636 0.56 16.56 -8.36
CA ALA A 636 -0.61 16.95 -7.57
C ALA A 636 -0.18 17.63 -6.26
N GLY A 637 -0.82 18.74 -5.91
CA GLY A 637 -0.56 19.51 -4.69
C GLY A 637 -1.17 18.91 -3.42
N GLY A 638 -1.88 17.78 -3.52
CA GLY A 638 -2.61 17.17 -2.42
C GLY A 638 -3.02 15.72 -2.70
N THR A 639 -3.57 15.06 -1.68
CA THR A 639 -4.34 13.82 -1.86
C THR A 639 -5.70 14.18 -2.46
N GLY A 640 -6.11 13.48 -3.51
CA GLY A 640 -7.34 13.80 -4.23
C GLY A 640 -7.68 12.79 -5.31
N TYR A 641 -8.37 13.23 -6.35
CA TYR A 641 -8.70 12.42 -7.52
C TYR A 641 -8.82 13.26 -8.79
N VAL A 642 -8.87 12.60 -9.94
CA VAL A 642 -9.34 13.20 -11.20
C VAL A 642 -10.59 12.44 -11.64
N SER A 643 -11.65 13.19 -11.94
CA SER A 643 -12.84 12.68 -12.62
C SER A 643 -12.75 12.98 -14.11
N ALA A 644 -13.24 12.08 -14.95
CA ALA A 644 -13.41 12.29 -16.38
C ALA A 644 -14.87 12.03 -16.76
N THR A 645 -15.56 13.03 -17.28
CA THR A 645 -17.01 12.97 -17.52
C THR A 645 -17.42 13.72 -18.78
N PRO A 646 -18.62 13.47 -19.34
CA PRO A 646 -19.28 14.46 -20.20
C PRO A 646 -19.25 15.84 -19.52
N CYS A 647 -18.96 16.91 -20.28
CA CYS A 647 -18.99 18.25 -19.69
C CYS A 647 -20.41 18.62 -19.23
N GLY A 648 -20.52 19.10 -18.00
CA GLY A 648 -21.79 19.47 -17.36
C GLY A 648 -22.55 18.32 -16.67
N SER A 649 -22.06 17.07 -16.71
CA SER A 649 -22.66 15.98 -15.92
C SER A 649 -22.15 15.96 -14.47
N ALA A 650 -22.87 15.25 -13.59
CA ALA A 650 -22.41 15.00 -12.23
C ALA A 650 -21.08 14.20 -12.23
N GLN A 651 -20.21 14.49 -11.25
CA GLN A 651 -19.00 13.70 -10.98
C GLN A 651 -19.35 12.55 -10.05
N VAL A 652 -19.12 11.33 -10.54
CA VAL A 652 -19.59 10.09 -9.90
C VAL A 652 -18.48 9.05 -9.73
N SER A 653 -17.32 9.22 -10.37
CA SER A 653 -16.16 8.33 -10.21
C SER A 653 -14.86 9.11 -10.01
N SER A 654 -14.04 8.66 -9.05
CA SER A 654 -12.63 9.03 -8.93
C SER A 654 -11.82 8.14 -9.89
N LEU A 655 -11.73 8.54 -11.16
CA LEU A 655 -11.11 7.72 -12.21
C LEU A 655 -9.65 7.41 -11.90
N LEU A 656 -8.91 8.33 -11.31
CA LEU A 656 -7.62 8.05 -10.67
C LEU A 656 -7.54 8.79 -9.33
N ASN A 657 -6.81 8.25 -8.35
CA ASN A 657 -6.50 8.95 -7.10
C ASN A 657 -5.11 9.59 -7.18
N THR A 658 -4.97 10.78 -6.62
CA THR A 658 -3.71 11.55 -6.57
C THR A 658 -3.10 11.55 -5.18
N SER A 659 -1.82 11.91 -5.10
CA SER A 659 -1.06 12.05 -3.85
C SER A 659 0.04 13.09 -4.04
N PRO A 660 0.46 13.81 -2.98
CA PRO A 660 1.46 14.87 -3.11
C PRO A 660 2.77 14.37 -3.72
N GLY A 661 3.27 15.08 -4.74
CA GLY A 661 4.58 14.81 -5.36
C GLY A 661 4.68 13.55 -6.22
N GLU A 662 3.65 12.71 -6.28
CA GLU A 662 3.61 11.51 -7.12
C GLU A 662 2.89 11.79 -8.46
N THR A 663 3.13 10.93 -9.46
CA THR A 663 2.48 10.97 -10.77
C THR A 663 1.69 9.68 -10.97
N PHE A 664 0.43 9.79 -11.38
CA PHE A 664 -0.48 8.66 -11.55
C PHE A 664 -1.15 8.71 -12.92
N ALA A 665 -1.27 7.56 -13.57
CA ALA A 665 -2.08 7.39 -14.77
C ALA A 665 -3.19 6.36 -14.53
N ASN A 666 -4.33 6.55 -15.20
CA ASN A 666 -5.30 5.48 -15.41
C ASN A 666 -5.94 5.64 -16.80
N LEU A 667 -6.42 4.52 -17.35
CA LEU A 667 -7.16 4.45 -18.59
C LEU A 667 -8.65 4.63 -18.33
N GLY A 668 -9.38 5.38 -19.15
CA GLY A 668 -10.83 5.51 -19.04
C GLY A 668 -11.55 5.73 -20.37
N THR A 669 -12.82 5.37 -20.39
CA THR A 669 -13.76 5.65 -21.49
C THR A 669 -14.69 6.80 -21.11
N VAL A 670 -14.84 7.79 -22.01
CA VAL A 670 -15.78 8.89 -21.80
C VAL A 670 -16.47 9.29 -23.10
N ALA A 671 -17.80 9.35 -23.06
CA ALA A 671 -18.62 9.90 -24.14
C ALA A 671 -18.68 11.44 -24.03
N PRO A 672 -18.75 12.19 -25.15
CA PRO A 672 -18.95 13.63 -25.10
C PRO A 672 -20.33 13.99 -24.54
N GLY A 673 -20.42 15.14 -23.86
CA GLY A 673 -21.69 15.78 -23.55
C GLY A 673 -22.37 16.34 -24.80
N ALA A 674 -23.55 16.94 -24.63
CA ALA A 674 -24.35 17.49 -25.72
C ALA A 674 -23.62 18.55 -26.57
N GLY A 675 -22.57 19.19 -26.03
CA GLY A 675 -21.70 20.13 -26.74
C GLY A 675 -20.48 19.51 -27.44
N GLY A 676 -20.39 18.18 -27.56
CA GLY A 676 -19.24 17.51 -28.18
C GLY A 676 -17.96 17.54 -27.32
N THR A 677 -18.09 17.60 -25.99
CA THR A 677 -16.97 17.85 -25.08
C THR A 677 -16.91 16.90 -23.88
N VAL A 678 -15.68 16.54 -23.51
CA VAL A 678 -15.32 15.78 -22.30
C VAL A 678 -14.51 16.67 -21.37
N CYS A 679 -14.79 16.55 -20.08
CA CYS A 679 -14.21 17.35 -19.01
C CYS A 679 -13.37 16.46 -18.08
N PHE A 680 -12.14 16.88 -17.82
CA PHE A 680 -11.23 16.29 -16.85
C PHE A 680 -11.10 17.23 -15.65
N SER A 681 -11.57 16.81 -14.48
CA SER A 681 -11.64 17.64 -13.28
C SER A 681 -10.79 17.06 -12.16
N PRO A 682 -9.64 17.68 -11.83
CA PRO A 682 -8.86 17.31 -10.66
C PRO A 682 -9.47 17.95 -9.40
N SER A 683 -9.61 17.17 -8.31
CA SER A 683 -10.19 17.65 -7.04
C SER A 683 -9.22 18.50 -6.21
N VAL A 684 -7.96 18.56 -6.62
CA VAL A 684 -6.84 19.33 -6.04
C VAL A 684 -5.99 19.85 -7.20
N ALA A 685 -5.23 20.92 -7.03
CA ALA A 685 -4.37 21.44 -8.10
C ALA A 685 -3.39 20.35 -8.60
N ALA A 686 -3.40 20.07 -9.90
CA ALA A 686 -2.55 19.08 -10.55
C ALA A 686 -2.42 19.43 -12.03
N HIS A 687 -1.25 19.17 -12.63
CA HIS A 687 -1.14 19.19 -14.09
C HIS A 687 -1.76 17.91 -14.64
N LEU A 688 -2.49 18.03 -15.74
CA LEU A 688 -3.02 16.92 -16.52
C LEU A 688 -2.28 16.77 -17.85
N VAL A 689 -2.00 15.53 -18.20
CA VAL A 689 -1.53 15.06 -19.50
C VAL A 689 -2.51 13.98 -19.96
N VAL A 690 -3.13 14.15 -21.12
CA VAL A 690 -4.14 13.22 -21.64
C VAL A 690 -3.79 12.79 -23.05
N ASP A 691 -3.69 11.48 -23.24
CA ASP A 691 -3.48 10.84 -24.54
C ASP A 691 -4.73 10.06 -24.94
N GLN A 692 -5.17 10.23 -26.18
CA GLN A 692 -6.22 9.40 -26.77
C GLN A 692 -5.58 8.24 -27.53
N LEU A 693 -5.96 7.00 -27.23
CA LEU A 693 -5.41 5.79 -27.88
C LEU A 693 -6.40 5.14 -28.86
N GLY A 694 -7.58 5.75 -29.02
CA GLY A 694 -8.62 5.30 -29.92
C GLY A 694 -9.98 5.86 -29.53
N SER A 695 -11.01 5.38 -30.23
CA SER A 695 -12.41 5.66 -29.92
C SER A 695 -13.27 4.43 -30.16
N PHE A 696 -14.32 4.25 -29.37
CA PHE A 696 -15.45 3.43 -29.77
C PHE A 696 -16.37 4.25 -30.69
N VAL A 697 -16.74 3.69 -31.84
CA VAL A 697 -17.57 4.32 -32.87
C VAL A 697 -18.58 3.33 -33.45
N ALA A 698 -19.61 3.81 -34.14
CA ALA A 698 -20.56 2.94 -34.84
C ALA A 698 -19.85 2.11 -35.94
N THR A 699 -20.31 0.87 -36.16
CA THR A 699 -19.73 0.00 -37.19
C THR A 699 -19.96 0.56 -38.59
N THR A 700 -18.94 0.45 -39.45
CA THR A 700 -19.02 0.82 -40.87
C THR A 700 -19.63 -0.25 -41.78
N VAL A 701 -19.86 -1.46 -41.24
CA VAL A 701 -20.61 -2.52 -41.92
C VAL A 701 -22.01 -2.58 -41.29
N ALA A 702 -23.03 -2.61 -42.15
CA ALA A 702 -24.46 -2.70 -41.83
C ALA A 702 -24.99 -4.12 -42.06
#